data_AF-F4L7J2-F1
#
_entry.id   AF-F4L7J2-F1
#
_cell.length_a   1.000
_cell.length_b   1.000
_cell.length_c   1.000
_cell.angle_alpha   90.00
_cell.angle_beta   90.00
_cell.angle_gamma   90.00
#
_symmetry.space_group_name_H-M   'P 1'
#
loop_
_entity.id
_entity.type
_entity.pdbx_description
1 polymer ?
#
loop_
_entity_poly.entity_id
_entity_poly.type
_entity_poly.pdbx_seq_one_letter_code
_entity_poly.pdbx_strand_id
1 'polypeptide(L)'
;MTEEFSKPGFKRHKFKELKVYASTEWLADNKKKYRQVFDRLETTYIYAELSFYNKHFDIEDWEIDVELKCYSLKKGRKEICDLPLRKKVSKYDNVVYIREGWGNKTEGSFWKNGTYYWEAWIEGEKVGTKYFYIEDAGQDFLPGENPYLSVHSLRLYEGPYDDVPELDRVYYKSFSGEETRYIYIEVMLQNLHISKAWQCELFAKFYNDARELKGQVVRLHRVEKKDEFIKITTGWGSNVKGSWRKDRYTAELVFMDRLIAVIPFEIDEDFVEGISPVWLPDRGQQIIPSIQQDDRGSFDDAMTSFDSLIGLSDIKQQVRNHADYIKFLQLRKERGFDESDNINVHSVFIGNPGTGKTTVAGMMGLLYRKMGLLSKGHVHEVDRVDLVGEYIGQTAPKVKEAIEKARGGVLFIDEAYALARSTDDTKDFGREVIEILVREMSNGQGDLAVIVAGYPKEMKQFLDSNPGLKSRFKFNFEFADYLPQELSQIARFVCKQKGVKLNEEAEKKVDELIIDAYRKRDRTFGNARFVNDLIEKGKINLGLRVMRNEDPRLLSRENLEMLELADIAKIDLKNLRPLPNIPIDEVLLRESVDELNRMIGMDKIKAQIHEMVRLVRFYRETGKDVLNSFFLHTVLIGNPGTGKTTVARILTKIYKALGMLERGHMVETDRQGLVAGFVGQTAIKTNEKIEEALGGVLFIDEAYSLTAKTGGAHGDFGDEAIQTLLKRMEDMRGQFFVFVAGYTDNMETFLKANPGLNSRFDKMLRFEDYMPDELLQIAMHMLDQSGLIPTPEAEEYLKSYLAFLYDCRDKYFGNARTVRNVVNEALKNQNLRLAALPPEERKNVPNNLLTLEDLETFKLDKSTFVFNRQTIGFKARS
;
A
#
# COMPACT_ATOMS: atom_id res chain seq x y z
N MET A 1 35.08 32.91 -51.55
CA MET A 1 35.76 32.35 -50.36
C MET A 1 34.80 32.50 -49.19
N THR A 2 33.99 31.47 -48.96
CA THR A 2 33.21 31.29 -47.74
C THR A 2 33.70 29.96 -47.18
N GLU A 3 34.44 30.04 -46.08
CA GLU A 3 35.02 28.90 -45.39
C GLU A 3 33.91 27.93 -44.98
N GLU A 4 33.96 26.72 -45.55
CA GLU A 4 33.19 25.59 -45.03
C GLU A 4 33.72 25.29 -43.62
N PHE A 5 32.89 25.56 -42.62
CA PHE A 5 33.06 25.02 -41.28
C PHE A 5 32.93 23.49 -41.33
N SER A 6 34.01 22.80 -41.71
CA SER A 6 34.22 21.39 -41.43
C SER A 6 34.30 21.23 -39.90
N LYS A 7 33.15 21.05 -39.25
CA LYS A 7 33.11 20.67 -37.83
C LYS A 7 33.80 19.31 -37.68
N PRO A 8 34.92 19.20 -36.95
CA PRO A 8 35.55 17.91 -36.68
C PRO A 8 34.53 17.01 -35.95
N GLY A 9 34.19 15.87 -36.58
CA GLY A 9 33.22 14.91 -36.06
C GLY A 9 31.84 14.88 -36.74
N PHE A 10 31.58 15.69 -37.77
CA PHE A 10 30.33 15.57 -38.53
C PHE A 10 30.38 14.37 -39.50
N LYS A 11 29.77 13.25 -39.12
CA LYS A 11 29.58 12.10 -40.01
C LYS A 11 28.44 12.37 -41.01
N ARG A 12 28.68 12.03 -42.28
CA ARG A 12 27.71 12.13 -43.40
C ARG A 12 26.50 11.20 -43.28
N HIS A 13 26.57 10.24 -42.38
CA HIS A 13 25.52 9.26 -42.10
C HIS A 13 25.16 9.24 -40.60
N LYS A 14 24.00 8.67 -40.28
CA LYS A 14 23.61 8.28 -38.92
C LYS A 14 22.95 6.90 -38.97
N PHE A 15 23.55 5.91 -38.30
CA PHE A 15 22.99 4.56 -38.18
C PHE A 15 21.52 4.62 -37.77
N LYS A 16 20.67 3.86 -38.46
CA LYS A 16 19.24 3.76 -38.17
C LYS A 16 18.92 2.39 -37.57
N GLU A 17 19.21 1.31 -38.29
CA GLU A 17 18.91 -0.05 -37.84
C GLU A 17 19.65 -1.11 -38.67
N LEU A 18 19.87 -2.29 -38.06
CA LEU A 18 20.33 -3.50 -38.72
C LEU A 18 19.31 -4.62 -38.48
N LYS A 19 18.71 -5.13 -39.56
CA LYS A 19 17.67 -6.16 -39.54
C LYS A 19 18.12 -7.42 -40.27
N VAL A 20 17.49 -8.55 -39.94
CA VAL A 20 17.80 -9.86 -40.54
C VAL A 20 16.52 -10.49 -41.09
N TYR A 21 16.61 -11.16 -42.25
CA TYR A 21 15.50 -11.84 -42.92
C TYR A 21 16.03 -12.99 -43.79
N ALA A 22 15.17 -13.93 -44.23
CA ALA A 22 15.61 -15.07 -45.06
C ALA A 22 14.98 -15.14 -46.48
N SER A 23 13.81 -14.55 -46.69
CA SER A 23 13.13 -14.62 -48.01
C SER A 23 13.37 -13.36 -48.85
N THR A 24 13.64 -13.56 -50.14
CA THR A 24 13.65 -12.53 -51.19
C THR A 24 12.42 -12.60 -52.09
N GLU A 25 11.42 -13.38 -51.74
CA GLU A 25 10.18 -13.49 -52.51
C GLU A 25 9.51 -12.13 -52.67
N TRP A 26 8.95 -11.91 -53.86
CA TRP A 26 8.22 -10.70 -54.17
C TRP A 26 6.84 -10.77 -53.49
N LEU A 27 6.72 -10.12 -52.33
CA LEU A 27 5.47 -10.00 -51.59
C LEU A 27 4.67 -8.80 -52.15
N ALA A 28 3.34 -8.94 -52.24
CA ALA A 28 2.45 -7.94 -52.83
C ALA A 28 2.58 -6.51 -52.26
N ASP A 29 3.08 -6.37 -51.02
CA ASP A 29 3.31 -5.10 -50.33
C ASP A 29 4.79 -4.62 -50.34
N ASN A 30 5.69 -5.34 -51.00
CA ASN A 30 7.14 -5.09 -50.99
C ASN A 30 7.76 -5.09 -49.56
N LYS A 31 7.07 -5.69 -48.58
CA LYS A 31 7.48 -5.78 -47.18
C LYS A 31 8.20 -7.08 -46.90
N LYS A 32 9.43 -7.00 -46.38
CA LYS A 32 10.21 -8.18 -45.99
C LYS A 32 9.76 -8.73 -44.63
N LYS A 33 9.83 -10.05 -44.48
CA LYS A 33 9.56 -10.74 -43.21
C LYS A 33 10.86 -10.80 -42.39
N TYR A 34 11.10 -9.78 -41.57
CA TYR A 34 12.25 -9.75 -40.68
C TYR A 34 12.00 -10.63 -39.45
N ARG A 35 12.96 -11.49 -39.14
CA ARG A 35 12.92 -12.40 -37.98
C ARG A 35 14.34 -12.72 -37.51
N GLN A 36 14.47 -13.16 -36.26
CA GLN A 36 15.73 -13.58 -35.66
C GLN A 36 15.82 -15.09 -35.52
N VAL A 37 14.70 -15.81 -35.47
CA VAL A 37 14.70 -17.28 -35.36
C VAL A 37 14.31 -17.90 -36.69
N PHE A 38 15.12 -18.86 -37.14
CA PHE A 38 14.98 -19.52 -38.43
C PHE A 38 15.04 -21.03 -38.24
N ASP A 39 14.16 -21.76 -38.93
CA ASP A 39 14.25 -23.21 -39.02
C ASP A 39 15.39 -23.60 -39.95
N ARG A 40 16.23 -24.53 -39.50
CA ARG A 40 17.38 -25.02 -40.27
C ARG A 40 16.94 -25.56 -41.63
N LEU A 41 15.95 -26.45 -41.67
CA LEU A 41 15.54 -27.20 -42.85
C LEU A 41 14.88 -26.32 -43.90
N GLU A 42 14.29 -25.19 -43.52
CA GLU A 42 13.67 -24.24 -44.47
C GLU A 42 14.61 -23.11 -44.92
N THR A 43 15.76 -22.94 -44.26
CA THR A 43 16.61 -21.77 -44.49
C THR A 43 17.62 -22.00 -45.61
N THR A 44 17.60 -21.12 -46.61
CA THR A 44 18.57 -21.03 -47.72
C THR A 44 19.60 -19.94 -47.46
N TYR A 45 19.15 -18.69 -47.56
CA TYR A 45 19.94 -17.48 -47.36
C TYR A 45 19.46 -16.74 -46.13
N ILE A 46 20.39 -16.07 -45.46
CA ILE A 46 20.08 -15.09 -44.42
C ILE A 46 20.70 -13.78 -44.85
N TYR A 47 19.85 -12.76 -44.92
CA TYR A 47 20.18 -11.43 -45.36
C TYR A 47 20.24 -10.48 -44.18
N ALA A 48 21.20 -9.57 -44.21
CA ALA A 48 21.25 -8.39 -43.39
C ALA A 48 20.79 -7.17 -44.20
N GLU A 49 19.90 -6.38 -43.62
CA GLU A 49 19.55 -5.05 -44.12
C GLU A 49 20.07 -4.00 -43.13
N LEU A 50 21.08 -3.27 -43.57
CA LEU A 50 21.55 -2.06 -42.91
C LEU A 50 20.78 -0.87 -43.44
N SER A 51 20.31 -0.02 -42.54
CA SER A 51 19.77 1.29 -42.88
C SER A 51 20.43 2.39 -42.08
N PHE A 52 20.60 3.55 -42.73
CA PHE A 52 21.10 4.77 -42.08
C PHE A 52 20.49 6.01 -42.72
N TYR A 53 20.41 7.09 -41.94
CA TYR A 53 19.96 8.39 -42.43
C TYR A 53 21.10 9.07 -43.19
N ASN A 54 20.78 9.58 -44.38
CA ASN A 54 21.65 10.43 -45.17
C ASN A 54 21.60 11.86 -44.62
N LYS A 55 22.69 12.33 -44.03
CA LYS A 55 22.76 13.71 -43.51
C LYS A 55 23.08 14.76 -44.59
N HIS A 56 23.44 14.32 -45.79
CA HIS A 56 23.57 15.16 -46.98
C HIS A 56 22.35 15.09 -47.91
N PHE A 57 21.19 14.68 -47.35
CA PHE A 57 19.91 14.78 -48.05
C PHE A 57 19.67 16.24 -48.51
N ASP A 58 19.22 16.40 -49.76
CA ASP A 58 19.06 17.66 -50.50
C ASP A 58 20.35 18.49 -50.73
N ILE A 59 21.53 17.98 -50.35
CA ILE A 59 22.81 18.69 -50.51
C ILE A 59 23.58 18.17 -51.74
N GLU A 60 24.16 16.97 -51.65
CA GLU A 60 25.01 16.41 -52.71
C GLU A 60 25.00 14.87 -52.74
N ASP A 61 25.30 14.31 -53.92
CA ASP A 61 25.54 12.88 -54.07
C ASP A 61 26.93 12.54 -53.52
N TRP A 62 27.06 11.41 -52.85
CA TRP A 62 28.33 10.97 -52.28
C TRP A 62 28.46 9.45 -52.30
N GLU A 63 29.64 8.92 -51.98
CA GLU A 63 29.89 7.48 -51.90
C GLU A 63 30.27 7.06 -50.49
N ILE A 64 29.88 5.85 -50.11
CA ILE A 64 30.14 5.29 -48.79
C ILE A 64 30.60 3.84 -48.91
N ASP A 65 31.62 3.49 -48.13
CA ASP A 65 32.10 2.12 -47.99
C ASP A 65 31.44 1.45 -46.77
N VAL A 66 30.88 0.27 -46.99
CA VAL A 66 30.15 -0.51 -45.99
C VAL A 66 30.61 -1.97 -46.03
N GLU A 67 30.77 -2.58 -44.86
CA GLU A 67 31.08 -4.00 -44.73
C GLU A 67 30.02 -4.68 -43.86
N LEU A 68 29.44 -5.77 -44.37
CA LEU A 68 28.54 -6.63 -43.61
C LEU A 68 29.25 -7.96 -43.34
N LYS A 69 29.51 -8.25 -42.06
CA LYS A 69 30.23 -9.46 -41.63
C LYS A 69 29.33 -10.37 -40.83
N CYS A 70 29.32 -11.66 -41.13
CA CYS A 70 28.54 -12.65 -40.38
C CYS A 70 29.46 -13.56 -39.56
N TYR A 71 29.08 -13.85 -38.32
CA TYR A 71 29.83 -14.73 -37.42
C TYR A 71 28.96 -15.83 -36.82
N SER A 72 29.58 -16.95 -36.47
CA SER A 72 29.00 -18.05 -35.69
C SER A 72 29.65 -18.12 -34.30
N LEU A 73 28.86 -18.50 -33.29
CA LEU A 73 29.30 -18.61 -31.88
C LEU A 73 29.46 -20.05 -31.35
N LYS A 74 29.26 -21.07 -32.19
CA LYS A 74 29.17 -22.48 -31.76
C LYS A 74 30.41 -23.03 -31.02
N LYS A 75 31.60 -22.47 -31.28
CA LYS A 75 32.89 -22.83 -30.64
C LYS A 75 33.80 -21.60 -30.51
N GLY A 76 33.26 -20.48 -30.05
CA GLY A 76 33.91 -19.17 -30.13
C GLY A 76 33.54 -18.40 -31.40
N ARG A 77 34.12 -17.21 -31.59
CA ARG A 77 33.84 -16.33 -32.74
C ARG A 77 34.50 -16.89 -34.00
N LYS A 78 33.71 -17.41 -34.92
CA LYS A 78 34.15 -17.80 -36.27
C LYS A 78 33.47 -16.93 -37.32
N GLU A 79 34.25 -16.27 -38.16
CA GLU A 79 33.72 -15.54 -39.32
C GLU A 79 33.18 -16.52 -40.37
N ILE A 80 31.98 -16.22 -40.86
CA ILE A 80 31.25 -17.00 -41.88
C ILE A 80 31.37 -16.32 -43.24
N CYS A 81 31.27 -14.99 -43.27
CA CYS A 81 31.48 -14.18 -44.47
C CYS A 81 31.82 -12.72 -44.12
N ASP A 82 32.46 -12.05 -45.08
CA ASP A 82 32.74 -10.61 -45.12
C ASP A 82 32.33 -10.08 -46.49
N LEU A 83 31.41 -9.10 -46.51
CA LEU A 83 30.79 -8.56 -47.72
C LEU A 83 31.06 -7.04 -47.79
N PRO A 84 32.23 -6.63 -48.30
CA PRO A 84 32.53 -5.23 -48.54
C PRO A 84 31.81 -4.72 -49.79
N LEU A 85 31.21 -3.54 -49.70
CA LEU A 85 30.55 -2.88 -50.81
C LEU A 85 30.72 -1.36 -50.75
N ARG A 86 30.83 -0.77 -51.93
CA ARG A 86 30.85 0.68 -52.12
C ARG A 86 29.53 1.12 -52.72
N LYS A 87 28.81 2.00 -52.03
CA LYS A 87 27.47 2.45 -52.43
C LYS A 87 27.47 3.93 -52.76
N LYS A 88 26.96 4.28 -53.94
CA LYS A 88 26.60 5.67 -54.26
C LYS A 88 25.28 6.03 -53.57
N VAL A 89 25.30 7.11 -52.78
CA VAL A 89 24.18 7.69 -52.05
C VAL A 89 23.69 8.93 -52.79
N SER A 90 22.43 8.92 -53.21
CA SER A 90 21.79 10.06 -53.85
C SER A 90 21.43 11.13 -52.82
N LYS A 91 21.56 12.41 -53.16
CA LYS A 91 21.03 13.50 -52.33
C LYS A 91 19.52 13.44 -52.12
N TYR A 92 18.79 12.73 -52.98
CA TYR A 92 17.34 12.58 -52.89
C TYR A 92 16.89 11.41 -52.00
N ASP A 93 17.82 10.61 -51.48
CA ASP A 93 17.51 9.51 -50.57
C ASP A 93 17.74 9.96 -49.13
N ASN A 94 16.68 10.14 -48.36
CA ASN A 94 16.79 10.52 -46.94
C ASN A 94 17.23 9.34 -46.05
N VAL A 95 16.89 8.12 -46.44
CA VAL A 95 17.28 6.86 -45.79
C VAL A 95 17.87 5.93 -46.83
N VAL A 96 19.10 5.49 -46.60
CA VAL A 96 19.80 4.55 -47.46
C VAL A 96 19.63 3.14 -46.91
N TYR A 97 19.43 2.18 -47.81
CA TYR A 97 19.30 0.76 -47.49
C TYR A 97 20.38 -0.04 -48.21
N ILE A 98 21.09 -0.88 -47.47
CA ILE A 98 22.10 -1.81 -47.96
C ILE A 98 21.68 -3.22 -47.54
N ARG A 99 21.67 -4.14 -48.49
CA ARG A 99 21.03 -5.45 -48.37
C ARG A 99 21.95 -6.49 -48.95
N GLU A 100 22.55 -7.29 -48.08
CA GLU A 100 23.42 -8.38 -48.49
C GLU A 100 23.00 -9.66 -47.79
N GLY A 101 23.25 -10.80 -48.42
CA GLY A 101 22.90 -12.08 -47.83
C GLY A 101 23.91 -13.16 -48.11
N TRP A 102 23.90 -14.14 -47.23
CA TRP A 102 24.81 -15.27 -47.29
C TRP A 102 24.06 -16.57 -47.07
N GLY A 103 24.49 -17.62 -47.75
CA GLY A 103 23.85 -18.92 -47.72
C GLY A 103 23.97 -19.63 -49.06
N ASN A 104 23.05 -20.56 -49.31
CA ASN A 104 23.04 -21.33 -50.54
C ASN A 104 21.63 -21.64 -51.04
N LYS A 105 21.54 -22.05 -52.31
CA LYS A 105 20.27 -22.31 -52.98
C LYS A 105 19.51 -23.52 -52.45
N THR A 106 20.21 -24.47 -51.81
CA THR A 106 19.60 -25.71 -51.30
C THR A 106 19.23 -25.54 -49.83
N GLU A 107 17.95 -25.62 -49.52
CA GLU A 107 17.40 -25.59 -48.17
C GLU A 107 18.13 -26.55 -47.20
N GLY A 108 18.30 -26.16 -45.94
CA GLY A 108 18.85 -27.04 -44.89
C GLY A 108 20.34 -27.34 -44.93
N SER A 109 21.04 -26.94 -45.98
CA SER A 109 22.36 -27.49 -46.28
C SER A 109 23.52 -26.65 -45.73
N PHE A 110 23.45 -25.31 -45.77
CA PHE A 110 24.50 -24.43 -45.26
C PHE A 110 24.41 -24.17 -43.75
N TRP A 111 23.32 -23.51 -43.32
CA TRP A 111 23.14 -23.08 -41.94
C TRP A 111 22.97 -24.29 -41.02
N LYS A 112 23.72 -24.34 -39.92
CA LYS A 112 23.62 -25.39 -38.90
C LYS A 112 23.01 -24.82 -37.64
N ASN A 113 22.37 -25.69 -36.83
CA ASN A 113 21.84 -25.27 -35.53
C ASN A 113 22.93 -24.55 -34.70
N GLY A 114 22.59 -23.35 -34.23
CA GLY A 114 23.42 -22.50 -33.38
C GLY A 114 23.06 -21.01 -33.42
N THR A 115 23.83 -20.23 -32.67
CA THR A 115 23.72 -18.76 -32.61
C THR A 115 24.70 -18.10 -33.57
N TYR A 116 24.22 -17.07 -34.27
CA TYR A 116 24.96 -16.29 -35.25
C TYR A 116 24.67 -14.80 -35.05
N TYR A 117 25.48 -13.93 -35.66
CA TYR A 117 25.19 -12.51 -35.72
C TYR A 117 25.81 -11.84 -36.94
N TRP A 118 25.14 -10.80 -37.41
CA TRP A 118 25.67 -9.85 -38.39
C TRP A 118 26.27 -8.65 -37.67
N GLU A 119 27.43 -8.17 -38.14
CA GLU A 119 27.99 -6.87 -37.82
C GLU A 119 27.96 -5.98 -39.06
N ALA A 120 27.53 -4.73 -38.87
CA ALA A 120 27.61 -3.70 -39.89
C ALA A 120 28.72 -2.71 -39.56
N TRP A 121 29.56 -2.44 -40.55
CA TRP A 121 30.65 -1.48 -40.49
C TRP A 121 30.45 -0.42 -41.58
N ILE A 122 30.66 0.84 -41.24
CA ILE A 122 30.59 1.97 -42.18
C ILE A 122 31.89 2.74 -42.05
N GLU A 123 32.62 2.90 -43.16
CA GLU A 123 33.93 3.57 -43.22
C GLU A 123 34.93 3.07 -42.15
N GLY A 124 35.01 1.75 -42.00
CA GLY A 124 35.92 1.09 -41.05
C GLY A 124 35.48 1.13 -39.59
N GLU A 125 34.32 1.72 -39.27
CA GLU A 125 33.77 1.74 -37.91
C GLU A 125 32.55 0.83 -37.76
N LYS A 126 32.51 0.04 -36.67
CA LYS A 126 31.36 -0.82 -36.36
C LYS A 126 30.18 0.03 -35.88
N VAL A 127 29.06 -0.06 -36.61
CA VAL A 127 27.84 0.73 -36.33
C VAL A 127 26.70 -0.08 -35.72
N GLY A 128 26.69 -1.40 -35.88
CA GLY A 128 25.60 -2.23 -35.34
C GLY A 128 25.89 -3.73 -35.36
N THR A 129 25.20 -4.45 -34.48
CA THR A 129 25.25 -5.92 -34.41
C THR A 129 23.83 -6.46 -34.25
N LYS A 130 23.48 -7.53 -34.98
CA LYS A 130 22.17 -8.18 -34.90
C LYS A 130 22.32 -9.70 -34.83
N TYR A 131 21.86 -10.29 -33.73
CA TYR A 131 21.87 -11.73 -33.50
C TYR A 131 20.70 -12.43 -34.18
N PHE A 132 20.95 -13.66 -34.64
CA PHE A 132 19.93 -14.57 -35.13
C PHE A 132 20.28 -16.02 -34.76
N TYR A 133 19.29 -16.89 -34.81
CA TYR A 133 19.32 -18.25 -34.30
C TYR A 133 18.80 -19.19 -35.37
N ILE A 134 19.56 -20.27 -35.59
CA ILE A 134 19.16 -21.37 -36.44
C ILE A 134 18.77 -22.51 -35.51
N GLU A 135 17.49 -22.86 -35.50
CA GLU A 135 16.95 -23.96 -34.70
C GLU A 135 16.70 -25.19 -35.58
N ASP A 136 16.70 -26.36 -34.97
CA ASP A 136 16.57 -27.64 -35.68
C ASP A 136 15.77 -28.61 -34.81
N ALA A 137 14.53 -28.89 -35.23
CA ALA A 137 13.61 -29.79 -34.56
C ALA A 137 14.00 -31.28 -34.70
N GLY A 138 14.90 -31.64 -35.62
CA GLY A 138 15.51 -32.97 -35.70
C GLY A 138 14.66 -34.10 -36.31
N GLN A 139 13.47 -33.83 -36.86
CA GLN A 139 12.65 -34.81 -37.59
C GLN A 139 12.08 -34.19 -38.89
N ASP A 140 11.73 -35.03 -39.87
CA ASP A 140 11.00 -34.63 -41.08
C ASP A 140 9.49 -34.64 -40.76
N PHE A 141 8.78 -33.55 -41.08
CA PHE A 141 7.36 -33.39 -40.70
C PHE A 141 6.45 -33.20 -41.91
N LEU A 142 5.18 -33.56 -41.72
CA LEU A 142 4.12 -33.35 -42.71
C LEU A 142 3.90 -31.85 -42.96
N PRO A 143 3.58 -31.43 -44.20
CA PRO A 143 3.22 -30.05 -44.50
C PRO A 143 2.02 -29.61 -43.66
N GLY A 144 2.19 -28.57 -42.82
CA GLY A 144 1.13 -27.96 -42.02
C GLY A 144 1.29 -28.10 -40.50
N GLU A 145 2.10 -29.03 -40.00
CA GLU A 145 2.36 -29.16 -38.56
C GLU A 145 3.53 -28.29 -38.09
N ASN A 146 3.46 -27.78 -36.85
CA ASN A 146 4.55 -27.04 -36.22
C ASN A 146 5.33 -27.99 -35.29
N PRO A 147 6.62 -28.27 -35.56
CA PRO A 147 7.38 -29.27 -34.81
C PRO A 147 7.98 -28.75 -33.50
N TYR A 148 7.92 -27.45 -33.26
CA TYR A 148 8.51 -26.83 -32.08
C TYR A 148 7.48 -26.66 -30.96
N LEU A 149 6.24 -26.30 -31.32
CA LEU A 149 5.23 -25.90 -30.38
C LEU A 149 3.81 -26.18 -30.88
N SER A 150 2.88 -26.37 -29.94
CA SER A 150 1.45 -26.32 -30.20
C SER A 150 0.78 -25.30 -29.27
N VAL A 151 -0.31 -24.69 -29.72
CA VAL A 151 -1.04 -23.70 -28.90
C VAL A 151 -1.85 -24.46 -27.85
N HIS A 152 -1.59 -24.18 -26.57
CA HIS A 152 -2.30 -24.79 -25.46
C HIS A 152 -3.45 -23.92 -24.96
N SER A 153 -3.18 -22.65 -24.65
CA SER A 153 -4.22 -21.68 -24.28
C SER A 153 -3.83 -20.27 -24.68
N LEU A 154 -4.81 -19.48 -25.11
CA LEU A 154 -4.67 -18.06 -25.40
C LEU A 154 -5.80 -17.31 -24.71
N ARG A 155 -5.46 -16.27 -23.95
CA ARG A 155 -6.44 -15.46 -23.23
C ARG A 155 -6.10 -13.98 -23.36
N LEU A 156 -7.13 -13.14 -23.46
CA LEU A 156 -6.96 -11.69 -23.60
C LEU A 156 -7.34 -10.99 -22.30
N TYR A 157 -6.57 -9.98 -21.90
CA TYR A 157 -6.85 -9.15 -20.72
C TYR A 157 -6.43 -7.69 -20.95
N GLU A 158 -7.01 -6.77 -20.19
CA GLU A 158 -6.62 -5.36 -20.18
C GLU A 158 -5.53 -5.13 -19.13
N GLY A 159 -4.62 -4.20 -19.39
CA GLY A 159 -3.65 -3.79 -18.38
C GLY A 159 -2.96 -2.45 -18.64
N PRO A 160 -2.23 -1.92 -17.64
CA PRO A 160 -1.27 -0.82 -17.82
C PRO A 160 -0.03 -1.30 -18.59
N TYR A 161 0.86 -0.39 -18.99
CA TYR A 161 2.08 -0.73 -19.77
C TYR A 161 3.00 -1.76 -19.11
N ASP A 162 3.05 -1.81 -17.78
CA ASP A 162 3.92 -2.71 -17.02
C ASP A 162 3.35 -4.13 -16.84
N ASP A 163 2.30 -4.51 -17.60
CA ASP A 163 1.57 -5.78 -17.47
C ASP A 163 0.83 -5.87 -16.10
N VAL A 164 -0.08 -6.84 -15.95
CA VAL A 164 -0.85 -7.13 -14.73
C VAL A 164 -0.32 -8.43 -14.12
N PRO A 165 -0.07 -8.51 -12.79
CA PRO A 165 0.29 -9.76 -12.14
C PRO A 165 -0.71 -10.88 -12.44
N GLU A 166 -0.25 -12.13 -12.65
CA GLU A 166 -1.10 -13.25 -13.11
C GLU A 166 -2.34 -13.49 -12.23
N LEU A 167 -2.22 -13.28 -10.92
CA LEU A 167 -3.31 -13.49 -9.96
C LEU A 167 -4.42 -12.44 -10.08
N ASP A 168 -4.11 -11.27 -10.63
CA ASP A 168 -5.01 -10.13 -10.74
C ASP A 168 -5.60 -9.97 -12.14
N ARG A 169 -5.27 -10.88 -13.07
CA ARG A 169 -5.73 -10.82 -14.48
C ARG A 169 -7.20 -11.19 -14.60
N VAL A 170 -7.97 -10.27 -15.15
CA VAL A 170 -9.35 -10.52 -15.59
C VAL A 170 -9.35 -10.67 -17.10
N TYR A 171 -9.95 -11.76 -17.60
CA TYR A 171 -9.95 -12.08 -19.02
C TYR A 171 -11.24 -11.64 -19.70
N TYR A 172 -11.11 -11.02 -20.86
CA TYR A 172 -12.21 -10.41 -21.59
C TYR A 172 -12.30 -10.95 -23.02
N LYS A 173 -13.55 -11.08 -23.51
CA LYS A 173 -13.85 -11.33 -24.92
C LYS A 173 -14.22 -10.03 -25.66
N SER A 174 -14.69 -9.01 -24.94
CA SER A 174 -14.94 -7.66 -25.44
C SER A 174 -14.35 -6.64 -24.47
N PHE A 175 -13.80 -5.57 -25.01
CA PHE A 175 -13.05 -4.54 -24.29
C PHE A 175 -13.74 -3.19 -24.42
N SER A 176 -13.77 -2.39 -23.35
CA SER A 176 -14.31 -1.03 -23.42
C SER A 176 -13.36 -0.11 -24.20
N GLY A 177 -13.85 0.53 -25.26
CA GLY A 177 -13.07 1.47 -26.07
C GLY A 177 -12.61 2.69 -25.27
N GLU A 178 -13.41 3.16 -24.32
CA GLU A 178 -13.07 4.31 -23.46
C GLU A 178 -12.04 3.94 -22.40
N GLU A 179 -12.14 2.75 -21.80
CA GLU A 179 -11.32 2.39 -20.65
C GLU A 179 -10.04 1.62 -21.01
N THR A 180 -9.98 0.96 -22.16
CA THR A 180 -8.88 0.06 -22.52
C THR A 180 -7.61 0.83 -22.86
N ARG A 181 -6.52 0.46 -22.19
CA ARG A 181 -5.15 0.93 -22.49
C ARG A 181 -4.44 -0.04 -23.41
N TYR A 182 -3.98 -1.17 -22.84
CA TYR A 182 -3.33 -2.25 -23.56
C TYR A 182 -4.21 -3.49 -23.54
N ILE A 183 -4.30 -4.15 -24.69
CA ILE A 183 -4.84 -5.49 -24.78
C ILE A 183 -3.65 -6.45 -24.82
N TYR A 184 -3.53 -7.25 -23.77
CA TYR A 184 -2.53 -8.27 -23.63
C TYR A 184 -3.07 -9.63 -24.05
N ILE A 185 -2.21 -10.41 -24.69
CA ILE A 185 -2.38 -11.82 -24.97
C ILE A 185 -1.51 -12.59 -23.98
N GLU A 186 -2.15 -13.37 -23.12
CA GLU A 186 -1.47 -14.44 -22.40
C GLU A 186 -1.40 -15.66 -23.32
N VAL A 187 -0.17 -16.05 -23.66
CA VAL A 187 0.11 -17.16 -24.57
C VAL A 187 0.72 -18.30 -23.77
N MET A 188 0.07 -19.46 -23.79
CA MET A 188 0.61 -20.72 -23.30
C MET A 188 0.75 -21.69 -24.47
N LEU A 189 1.99 -22.11 -24.73
CA LEU A 189 2.31 -23.06 -25.80
C LEU A 189 2.85 -24.33 -25.15
N GLN A 190 2.50 -25.49 -25.68
CA GLN A 190 3.14 -26.75 -25.32
C GLN A 190 4.46 -26.85 -26.10
N ASN A 191 5.56 -27.11 -25.42
CA ASN A 191 6.86 -27.35 -26.04
C ASN A 191 6.93 -28.78 -26.58
N LEU A 192 7.02 -28.93 -27.89
CA LEU A 192 7.19 -30.24 -28.53
C LEU A 192 8.68 -30.62 -28.66
N HIS A 193 9.58 -29.66 -28.49
CA HIS A 193 11.02 -29.83 -28.63
C HIS A 193 11.74 -29.79 -27.27
N ILE A 194 11.45 -30.78 -26.43
CA ILE A 194 11.88 -30.85 -25.01
C ILE A 194 13.38 -31.21 -24.86
N SER A 195 13.98 -31.80 -25.90
CA SER A 195 15.33 -32.41 -25.82
C SER A 195 16.49 -31.41 -25.71
N LYS A 196 16.30 -30.16 -26.16
CA LYS A 196 17.33 -29.12 -26.22
C LYS A 196 16.73 -27.76 -25.91
N ALA A 197 17.54 -26.87 -25.35
CA ALA A 197 17.17 -25.46 -25.24
C ALA A 197 17.20 -24.82 -26.63
N TRP A 198 16.24 -23.94 -26.91
CA TRP A 198 16.06 -23.29 -28.22
C TRP A 198 15.44 -21.89 -28.06
N GLN A 199 15.54 -21.06 -29.09
CA GLN A 199 14.95 -19.71 -29.08
C GLN A 199 13.57 -19.71 -29.74
N CYS A 200 12.56 -19.22 -29.04
CA CYS A 200 11.20 -19.01 -29.54
C CYS A 200 10.98 -17.52 -29.81
N GLU A 201 10.77 -17.14 -31.08
CA GLU A 201 10.38 -15.79 -31.47
C GLU A 201 8.93 -15.77 -31.91
N LEU A 202 8.09 -15.12 -31.11
CA LEU A 202 6.66 -15.02 -31.33
C LEU A 202 6.27 -13.60 -31.73
N PHE A 203 5.51 -13.49 -32.81
CA PHE A 203 4.94 -12.24 -33.29
C PHE A 203 3.46 -12.20 -32.94
N ALA A 204 3.01 -11.16 -32.24
CA ALA A 204 1.59 -10.85 -32.05
C ALA A 204 1.23 -9.65 -32.92
N LYS A 205 0.29 -9.83 -33.85
CA LYS A 205 -0.17 -8.80 -34.78
C LYS A 205 -1.65 -8.52 -34.55
N PHE A 206 -2.01 -7.25 -34.44
CA PHE A 206 -3.37 -6.80 -34.17
C PHE A 206 -3.93 -6.16 -35.43
N TYR A 207 -5.05 -6.69 -35.92
CA TYR A 207 -5.77 -6.16 -37.09
C TYR A 207 -7.16 -5.72 -36.67
N ASN A 208 -7.72 -4.73 -37.37
CA ASN A 208 -9.15 -4.44 -37.29
C ASN A 208 -9.95 -5.24 -38.33
N ASP A 209 -11.27 -5.04 -38.39
CA ASP A 209 -12.18 -5.76 -39.28
C ASP A 209 -11.85 -5.53 -40.76
N ALA A 210 -11.40 -4.32 -41.09
CA ALA A 210 -10.90 -3.95 -42.43
C ALA A 210 -9.54 -4.59 -42.79
N ARG A 211 -8.99 -5.48 -41.95
CA ARG A 211 -7.67 -6.12 -42.10
C ARG A 211 -6.48 -5.15 -42.13
N GLU A 212 -6.64 -3.96 -41.55
CA GLU A 212 -5.53 -3.03 -41.35
C GLU A 212 -4.71 -3.42 -40.11
N LEU A 213 -3.40 -3.57 -40.28
CA LEU A 213 -2.48 -3.82 -39.16
C LEU A 213 -2.41 -2.58 -38.26
N LYS A 214 -2.94 -2.68 -37.04
CA LYS A 214 -2.89 -1.61 -36.03
C LYS A 214 -1.61 -1.65 -35.20
N GLY A 215 -1.15 -2.85 -34.88
CA GLY A 215 -0.01 -3.04 -34.00
C GLY A 215 0.70 -4.36 -34.22
N GLN A 216 2.00 -4.39 -33.93
CA GLN A 216 2.79 -5.61 -33.91
C GLN A 216 3.75 -5.58 -32.73
N VAL A 217 3.82 -6.68 -32.00
CA VAL A 217 4.76 -6.89 -30.89
C VAL A 217 5.52 -8.18 -31.15
N VAL A 218 6.82 -8.18 -30.83
CA VAL A 218 7.70 -9.34 -31.01
C VAL A 218 8.29 -9.71 -29.66
N ARG A 219 8.18 -10.98 -29.28
CA ARG A 219 8.76 -11.54 -28.05
C ARG A 219 9.73 -12.65 -28.42
N LEU A 220 11.00 -12.46 -28.08
CA LEU A 220 12.02 -13.49 -28.12
C LEU A 220 12.15 -14.11 -26.72
N HIS A 221 11.91 -15.42 -26.61
CA HIS A 221 11.94 -16.17 -25.37
C HIS A 221 12.85 -17.39 -25.51
N ARG A 222 13.76 -17.59 -24.56
CA ARG A 222 14.63 -18.76 -24.52
C ARG A 222 13.91 -19.89 -23.80
N VAL A 223 13.65 -20.98 -24.51
CA VAL A 223 13.04 -22.19 -23.95
C VAL A 223 14.15 -23.09 -23.40
N GLU A 224 14.06 -23.49 -22.14
CA GLU A 224 15.05 -24.36 -21.50
C GLU A 224 14.72 -25.85 -21.72
N LYS A 225 15.72 -26.70 -21.46
CA LYS A 225 15.53 -28.15 -21.54
C LYS A 225 14.52 -28.60 -20.49
N LYS A 226 13.59 -29.48 -20.87
CA LYS A 226 12.52 -30.00 -20.00
C LYS A 226 11.37 -29.04 -19.69
N ASP A 227 11.36 -27.83 -20.24
CA ASP A 227 10.17 -26.98 -20.16
C ASP A 227 9.05 -27.64 -20.98
N GLU A 228 7.98 -28.09 -20.33
CA GLU A 228 6.81 -28.68 -21.01
C GLU A 228 5.91 -27.60 -21.62
N PHE A 229 5.86 -26.42 -21.01
CA PHE A 229 5.05 -25.29 -21.44
C PHE A 229 5.89 -24.01 -21.54
N ILE A 230 5.58 -23.22 -22.56
CA ILE A 230 6.20 -21.93 -22.84
C ILE A 230 5.13 -20.87 -22.56
N LYS A 231 5.40 -20.00 -21.58
CA LYS A 231 4.48 -18.92 -21.18
C LYS A 231 5.03 -17.57 -21.64
N ILE A 232 4.28 -16.86 -22.47
CA ILE A 232 4.66 -15.55 -23.04
C ILE A 232 3.50 -14.58 -22.86
N THR A 233 3.79 -13.34 -22.45
CA THR A 233 2.81 -12.25 -22.44
C THR A 233 3.22 -11.16 -23.44
N THR A 234 2.25 -10.73 -24.24
CA THR A 234 2.46 -9.74 -25.29
C THR A 234 1.23 -8.86 -25.42
N GLY A 235 1.39 -7.55 -25.23
CA GLY A 235 0.28 -6.61 -25.32
C GLY A 235 0.61 -5.41 -26.18
N TRP A 236 -0.42 -4.89 -26.85
CA TRP A 236 -0.34 -3.69 -27.67
C TRP A 236 -1.43 -2.71 -27.26
N GLY A 237 -1.13 -1.42 -27.35
CA GLY A 237 -2.03 -0.35 -26.94
C GLY A 237 -1.29 0.93 -26.57
N SER A 238 -1.90 1.73 -25.71
CA SER A 238 -1.40 3.03 -25.27
C SER A 238 -1.60 3.21 -23.77
N ASN A 239 -0.75 4.02 -23.13
CA ASN A 239 -0.95 4.44 -21.74
C ASN A 239 -2.17 5.35 -21.53
N VAL A 240 -2.77 5.82 -22.63
CA VAL A 240 -3.93 6.70 -22.61
C VAL A 240 -5.18 5.88 -22.91
N LYS A 241 -6.14 5.93 -21.99
CA LYS A 241 -7.51 5.43 -22.15
C LYS A 241 -8.17 6.02 -23.41
N GLY A 242 -9.00 5.26 -24.12
CA GLY A 242 -9.69 5.76 -25.32
C GLY A 242 -8.93 5.58 -26.65
N SER A 243 -7.79 4.88 -26.66
CA SER A 243 -7.00 4.71 -27.89
C SER A 243 -7.58 3.69 -28.87
N TRP A 244 -8.47 2.82 -28.40
CA TRP A 244 -9.11 1.78 -29.19
C TRP A 244 -10.45 2.27 -29.72
N ARG A 245 -10.69 2.07 -31.02
CA ARG A 245 -11.97 2.44 -31.65
C ARG A 245 -12.90 1.24 -31.66
N LYS A 246 -14.20 1.50 -31.44
CA LYS A 246 -15.27 0.50 -31.56
C LYS A 246 -15.21 -0.16 -32.94
N ASP A 247 -14.83 -1.43 -32.97
CA ASP A 247 -14.64 -2.25 -34.16
C ASP A 247 -14.41 -3.72 -33.72
N ARG A 248 -14.44 -4.64 -34.68
CA ARG A 248 -13.94 -6.00 -34.49
C ARG A 248 -12.46 -6.05 -34.78
N TYR A 249 -11.73 -6.82 -33.98
CA TYR A 249 -10.30 -6.98 -34.12
C TYR A 249 -9.89 -8.44 -34.08
N THR A 250 -8.70 -8.72 -34.61
CA THR A 250 -8.06 -10.03 -34.47
C THR A 250 -6.63 -9.84 -33.99
N ALA A 251 -6.23 -10.69 -33.03
CA ALA A 251 -4.86 -10.87 -32.63
C ALA A 251 -4.31 -12.16 -33.26
N GLU A 252 -3.37 -12.02 -34.18
CA GLU A 252 -2.73 -13.12 -34.90
C GLU A 252 -1.37 -13.43 -34.29
N LEU A 253 -1.15 -14.69 -33.92
CA LEU A 253 0.14 -15.19 -33.46
C LEU A 253 0.88 -15.85 -34.63
N VAL A 254 2.10 -15.39 -34.90
CA VAL A 254 2.95 -15.90 -35.98
C VAL A 254 4.28 -16.37 -35.40
N PHE A 255 4.71 -17.57 -35.78
CA PHE A 255 5.98 -18.18 -35.40
C PHE A 255 6.67 -18.71 -36.66
N MET A 256 7.94 -18.36 -36.87
CA MET A 256 8.72 -18.73 -38.08
C MET A 256 7.94 -18.53 -39.40
N ASP A 257 7.29 -17.36 -39.56
CA ASP A 257 6.44 -17.00 -40.71
C ASP A 257 5.18 -17.83 -40.94
N ARG A 258 4.85 -18.73 -40.01
CA ARG A 258 3.59 -19.49 -40.01
C ARG A 258 2.61 -18.89 -39.01
N LEU A 259 1.37 -18.68 -39.43
CA LEU A 259 0.27 -18.32 -38.54
C LEU A 259 -0.05 -19.52 -37.66
N ILE A 260 0.04 -19.38 -36.33
CA ILE A 260 -0.23 -20.46 -35.38
C ILE A 260 -1.59 -20.33 -34.69
N ALA A 261 -2.11 -19.10 -34.55
CA ALA A 261 -3.43 -18.86 -33.98
C ALA A 261 -3.98 -17.48 -34.35
N VAL A 262 -5.31 -17.36 -34.35
CA VAL A 262 -6.04 -16.10 -34.48
C VAL A 262 -7.06 -15.99 -33.36
N ILE A 263 -7.02 -14.88 -32.62
CA ILE A 263 -7.93 -14.61 -31.51
C ILE A 263 -8.80 -13.39 -31.89
N PRO A 264 -10.09 -13.57 -32.21
CA PRO A 264 -11.00 -12.46 -32.42
C PRO A 264 -11.35 -11.80 -31.07
N PHE A 265 -11.51 -10.48 -31.07
CA PHE A 265 -12.05 -9.73 -29.94
C PHE A 265 -12.78 -8.48 -30.44
N GLU A 266 -13.68 -7.96 -29.61
CA GLU A 266 -14.46 -6.77 -29.93
C GLU A 266 -14.03 -5.61 -29.03
N ILE A 267 -14.03 -4.40 -29.58
CA ILE A 267 -13.99 -3.17 -28.78
C ILE A 267 -15.40 -2.60 -28.81
N ASP A 268 -16.02 -2.43 -27.64
CA ASP A 268 -17.37 -1.90 -27.47
C ASP A 268 -17.42 -0.85 -26.34
N GLU A 269 -18.60 -0.50 -25.83
CA GLU A 269 -18.79 0.46 -24.74
C GLU A 269 -18.28 -0.09 -23.40
N ASP A 270 -18.63 -1.35 -23.09
CA ASP A 270 -18.30 -2.01 -21.82
C ASP A 270 -17.36 -3.20 -22.00
N PHE A 271 -16.67 -3.56 -20.92
CA PHE A 271 -15.96 -4.84 -20.85
C PHE A 271 -16.93 -6.00 -20.73
N VAL A 272 -16.66 -7.09 -21.46
CA VAL A 272 -17.38 -8.35 -21.29
C VAL A 272 -16.38 -9.45 -20.94
N GLU A 273 -16.44 -9.92 -19.70
CA GLU A 273 -15.61 -11.05 -19.22
C GLU A 273 -15.89 -12.30 -20.05
N GLY A 274 -14.83 -13.05 -20.34
CA GLY A 274 -14.92 -14.30 -21.09
C GLY A 274 -13.65 -14.63 -21.86
N ILE A 275 -13.69 -15.79 -22.52
CA ILE A 275 -12.59 -16.26 -23.37
C ILE A 275 -13.06 -16.19 -24.82
N SER A 276 -12.25 -15.54 -25.66
CA SER A 276 -12.50 -15.52 -27.11
C SER A 276 -12.26 -16.91 -27.73
N PRO A 277 -13.10 -17.36 -28.68
CA PRO A 277 -12.84 -18.57 -29.43
C PRO A 277 -11.58 -18.40 -30.27
N VAL A 278 -10.58 -19.27 -30.07
CA VAL A 278 -9.31 -19.23 -30.79
C VAL A 278 -9.46 -20.04 -32.07
N TRP A 279 -9.09 -19.47 -33.20
CA TRP A 279 -8.99 -20.20 -34.46
C TRP A 279 -7.56 -20.70 -34.68
N LEU A 280 -7.42 -22.01 -34.86
CA LEU A 280 -6.13 -22.65 -35.18
C LEU A 280 -6.09 -23.02 -36.67
N PRO A 281 -5.18 -22.44 -37.47
CA PRO A 281 -5.14 -22.65 -38.92
C PRO A 281 -4.86 -24.10 -39.34
N ASP A 282 -4.06 -24.82 -38.58
CA ASP A 282 -3.64 -26.21 -38.82
C ASP A 282 -4.80 -27.22 -38.68
N ARG A 283 -5.76 -26.93 -37.79
CA ARG A 283 -6.90 -27.83 -37.49
C ARG A 283 -8.19 -27.43 -38.20
N GLY A 284 -8.28 -26.22 -38.78
CA GLY A 284 -9.50 -25.70 -39.39
C GLY A 284 -10.70 -25.60 -38.42
N GLN A 285 -10.44 -25.66 -37.11
CA GLN A 285 -11.45 -25.67 -36.05
C GLN A 285 -11.33 -24.42 -35.20
N GLN A 286 -12.47 -23.86 -34.79
CA GLN A 286 -12.52 -22.95 -33.65
C GLN A 286 -12.43 -23.80 -32.39
N ILE A 287 -11.39 -23.56 -31.60
CA ILE A 287 -11.29 -24.10 -30.26
C ILE A 287 -11.68 -22.94 -29.35
N ILE A 288 -12.84 -23.05 -28.69
CA ILE A 288 -12.97 -22.36 -27.40
C ILE A 288 -11.99 -23.12 -26.53
N PRO A 289 -10.89 -22.52 -26.05
CA PRO A 289 -10.05 -23.18 -25.05
C PRO A 289 -11.04 -23.67 -24.00
N SER A 290 -11.17 -24.98 -23.86
CA SER A 290 -12.16 -25.52 -22.95
C SER A 290 -11.92 -24.84 -21.62
N ILE A 291 -12.98 -24.42 -20.95
CA ILE A 291 -12.95 -24.29 -19.50
C ILE A 291 -12.84 -25.73 -18.97
N GLN A 292 -11.77 -26.44 -19.34
CA GLN A 292 -11.20 -27.38 -18.43
C GLN A 292 -10.61 -26.49 -17.36
N GLN A 293 -11.19 -26.67 -16.17
CA GLN A 293 -10.70 -26.16 -14.91
C GLN A 293 -9.19 -25.96 -14.97
N ASP A 294 -8.73 -24.87 -14.39
CA ASP A 294 -7.38 -24.75 -13.89
C ASP A 294 -7.04 -26.04 -13.10
N ASP A 295 -6.51 -27.05 -13.79
CA ASP A 295 -6.10 -28.32 -13.19
C ASP A 295 -4.62 -28.21 -12.86
N ARG A 296 -4.30 -27.13 -12.14
CA ARG A 296 -3.11 -27.08 -11.30
C ARG A 296 -3.38 -27.74 -9.94
N GLY A 297 -4.44 -28.56 -9.85
CA GLY A 297 -4.69 -29.46 -8.74
C GLY A 297 -6.09 -30.04 -8.67
N SER A 298 -6.19 -31.36 -8.48
CA SER A 298 -7.37 -32.07 -7.95
C SER A 298 -7.80 -31.51 -6.56
N PHE A 299 -8.96 -31.93 -6.05
CA PHE A 299 -9.31 -31.68 -4.64
C PHE A 299 -8.16 -32.08 -3.71
N ASP A 300 -7.49 -33.20 -4.01
CA ASP A 300 -6.38 -33.72 -3.21
C ASP A 300 -5.15 -32.81 -3.30
N ASP A 301 -4.95 -32.12 -4.41
CA ASP A 301 -3.86 -31.14 -4.56
C ASP A 301 -4.15 -29.83 -3.81
N ALA A 302 -5.40 -29.36 -3.83
CA ALA A 302 -5.83 -28.23 -3.00
C ALA A 302 -5.65 -28.56 -1.50
N MET A 303 -5.98 -29.79 -1.10
CA MET A 303 -5.76 -30.28 0.26
C MET A 303 -4.28 -30.48 0.57
N THR A 304 -3.47 -30.94 -0.39
CA THR A 304 -2.01 -31.10 -0.23
C THR A 304 -1.33 -29.74 -0.05
N SER A 305 -1.72 -28.74 -0.84
CA SER A 305 -1.24 -27.37 -0.66
C SER A 305 -1.67 -26.81 0.70
N PHE A 306 -2.86 -27.15 1.18
CA PHE A 306 -3.33 -26.75 2.50
C PHE A 306 -2.55 -27.44 3.62
N ASP A 307 -2.20 -28.71 3.44
CA ASP A 307 -1.36 -29.49 4.36
C ASP A 307 0.08 -29.00 4.43
N SER A 308 0.58 -28.42 3.33
CA SER A 308 1.90 -27.81 3.26
C SER A 308 2.06 -26.54 4.10
N LEU A 309 0.96 -25.91 4.52
CA LEU A 309 1.02 -24.77 5.43
C LEU A 309 1.72 -25.17 6.73
N ILE A 310 2.52 -24.28 7.30
CA ILE A 310 3.22 -24.58 8.55
C ILE A 310 2.24 -24.46 9.72
N GLY A 311 2.26 -25.43 10.64
CA GLY A 311 1.37 -25.46 11.80
C GLY A 311 -0.11 -25.57 11.45
N LEU A 312 -0.95 -24.80 12.17
CA LEU A 312 -2.40 -24.71 11.97
C LEU A 312 -3.14 -26.06 12.06
N SER A 313 -2.63 -27.01 12.83
CA SER A 313 -3.16 -28.39 12.89
C SER A 313 -4.66 -28.45 13.17
N ASP A 314 -5.13 -27.65 14.13
CA ASP A 314 -6.56 -27.61 14.50
C ASP A 314 -7.43 -27.03 13.39
N ILE A 315 -6.97 -25.95 12.75
CA ILE A 315 -7.64 -25.33 11.60
C ILE A 315 -7.69 -26.31 10.43
N LYS A 316 -6.57 -27.01 10.17
CA LYS A 316 -6.48 -28.00 9.10
C LYS A 316 -7.48 -29.12 9.29
N GLN A 317 -7.58 -29.65 10.50
CA GLN A 317 -8.53 -30.71 10.82
C GLN A 317 -9.98 -30.22 10.71
N GLN A 318 -10.29 -29.00 11.17
CA GLN A 318 -11.63 -28.43 11.05
C GLN A 318 -12.04 -28.23 9.59
N VAL A 319 -11.16 -27.70 8.75
CA VAL A 319 -11.43 -27.52 7.31
C VAL A 319 -11.60 -28.87 6.61
N ARG A 320 -10.78 -29.88 6.94
CA ARG A 320 -10.95 -31.26 6.42
C ARG A 320 -12.30 -31.84 6.80
N ASN A 321 -12.67 -31.80 8.08
CA ASN A 321 -13.95 -32.31 8.56
C ASN A 321 -15.12 -31.63 7.84
N HIS A 322 -15.01 -30.32 7.61
CA HIS A 322 -15.99 -29.54 6.88
C HIS A 322 -16.05 -29.95 5.39
N ALA A 323 -14.90 -30.14 4.74
CA ALA A 323 -14.83 -30.61 3.36
C ALA A 323 -15.45 -32.01 3.18
N ASP A 324 -15.16 -32.94 4.10
CA ASP A 324 -15.72 -34.29 4.09
C ASP A 324 -17.23 -34.27 4.29
N TYR A 325 -17.73 -33.39 5.17
CA TYR A 325 -19.16 -33.21 5.36
C TYR A 325 -19.86 -32.72 4.09
N ILE A 326 -19.27 -31.75 3.37
CA ILE A 326 -19.84 -31.25 2.11
C ILE A 326 -19.83 -32.35 1.03
N LYS A 327 -18.74 -33.13 0.92
CA LYS A 327 -18.71 -34.28 0.00
C LYS A 327 -19.82 -35.29 0.33
N PHE A 328 -20.09 -35.52 1.60
CA PHE A 328 -21.18 -36.38 2.04
C PHE A 328 -22.55 -35.85 1.59
N LEU A 329 -22.81 -34.54 1.73
CA LEU A 329 -24.05 -33.92 1.23
C LEU A 329 -24.17 -34.01 -0.30
N GLN A 330 -23.08 -33.79 -1.03
CA GLN A 330 -23.06 -33.94 -2.49
C GLN A 330 -23.37 -35.38 -2.92
N LEU A 331 -22.76 -36.37 -2.26
CA LEU A 331 -23.05 -37.79 -2.49
C LEU A 331 -24.51 -38.13 -2.20
N ARG A 332 -25.11 -37.55 -1.16
CA ARG A 332 -26.54 -37.74 -0.86
C ARG A 332 -27.42 -37.15 -1.97
N LYS A 333 -27.10 -35.95 -2.43
CA LYS A 333 -27.81 -35.31 -3.54
C LYS A 333 -27.72 -36.13 -4.83
N GLU A 334 -26.55 -36.66 -5.17
CA GLU A 334 -26.35 -37.58 -6.31
C GLU A 334 -27.19 -38.86 -6.18
N ARG A 335 -27.41 -39.33 -4.95
CA ARG A 335 -28.23 -40.50 -4.64
C ARG A 335 -29.72 -40.19 -4.55
N GLY A 336 -30.15 -38.97 -4.89
CA GLY A 336 -31.55 -38.56 -4.96
C GLY A 336 -32.20 -38.28 -3.61
N PHE A 337 -31.41 -38.02 -2.56
CA PHE A 337 -31.97 -37.52 -1.30
C PHE A 337 -32.32 -36.03 -1.44
N ASP A 338 -33.55 -35.67 -1.10
CA ASP A 338 -33.97 -34.27 -1.02
C ASP A 338 -33.37 -33.63 0.24
N GLU A 339 -32.40 -32.72 0.04
CA GLU A 339 -31.90 -31.84 1.10
C GLU A 339 -32.50 -30.45 0.90
N SER A 340 -33.28 -30.00 1.87
CA SER A 340 -33.94 -28.67 1.85
C SER A 340 -32.99 -27.51 2.15
N ASP A 341 -31.82 -27.81 2.72
CA ASP A 341 -30.95 -26.82 3.32
C ASP A 341 -29.71 -26.57 2.45
N ASN A 342 -29.41 -25.30 2.17
CA ASN A 342 -28.19 -24.92 1.47
C ASN A 342 -26.94 -25.23 2.31
N ILE A 343 -25.87 -25.64 1.63
CA ILE A 343 -24.57 -25.89 2.25
C ILE A 343 -24.01 -24.58 2.81
N ASN A 344 -23.82 -24.51 4.13
CA ASN A 344 -23.30 -23.32 4.79
C ASN A 344 -21.78 -23.24 4.66
N VAL A 345 -21.28 -22.19 4.03
CA VAL A 345 -19.84 -21.92 3.79
C VAL A 345 -19.33 -20.68 4.55
N HIS A 346 -20.18 -20.03 5.36
CA HIS A 346 -19.85 -18.79 6.04
C HIS A 346 -19.12 -19.05 7.37
N SER A 347 -18.03 -18.33 7.59
CA SER A 347 -17.07 -18.66 8.66
C SER A 347 -16.61 -17.44 9.46
N VAL A 348 -16.23 -17.66 10.72
CA VAL A 348 -15.68 -16.64 11.63
C VAL A 348 -14.25 -17.02 11.96
N PHE A 349 -13.30 -16.13 11.72
CA PHE A 349 -11.89 -16.33 12.02
C PHE A 349 -11.49 -15.49 13.23
N ILE A 350 -11.03 -16.16 14.29
CA ILE A 350 -10.70 -15.53 15.56
C ILE A 350 -9.21 -15.73 15.83
N GLY A 351 -8.45 -14.67 16.08
CA GLY A 351 -7.06 -14.82 16.53
C GLY A 351 -6.19 -13.59 16.33
N ASN A 352 -4.98 -13.61 16.87
CA ASN A 352 -4.02 -12.50 16.82
C ASN A 352 -3.54 -12.18 15.40
N PRO A 353 -2.96 -11.00 15.14
CA PRO A 353 -2.42 -10.64 13.83
C PRO A 353 -1.32 -11.61 13.36
N GLY A 354 -1.27 -11.88 12.04
CA GLY A 354 -0.21 -12.70 11.45
C GLY A 354 -0.30 -14.20 11.74
N THR A 355 -1.43 -14.70 12.24
CA THR A 355 -1.69 -16.15 12.44
C THR A 355 -2.13 -16.89 11.16
N GLY A 356 -2.13 -16.21 10.00
CA GLY A 356 -2.45 -16.86 8.71
C GLY A 356 -3.92 -16.82 8.29
N LYS A 357 -4.77 -15.99 8.94
CA LYS A 357 -6.21 -15.84 8.63
C LYS A 357 -6.48 -15.59 7.14
N THR A 358 -5.88 -14.56 6.54
CA THR A 358 -6.08 -14.23 5.11
C THR A 358 -5.57 -15.35 4.19
N THR A 359 -4.45 -15.99 4.54
CA THR A 359 -3.91 -17.14 3.79
C THR A 359 -4.88 -18.32 3.79
N VAL A 360 -5.46 -18.66 4.95
CA VAL A 360 -6.45 -19.75 5.06
C VAL A 360 -7.75 -19.39 4.33
N ALA A 361 -8.19 -18.13 4.36
CA ALA A 361 -9.35 -17.68 3.58
C ALA A 361 -9.16 -17.93 2.07
N GLY A 362 -7.95 -17.65 1.55
CA GLY A 362 -7.60 -17.95 0.16
C GLY A 362 -7.66 -19.44 -0.16
N MET A 363 -7.09 -20.27 0.71
CA MET A 363 -7.13 -21.72 0.54
C MET A 363 -8.55 -22.29 0.61
N MET A 364 -9.39 -21.77 1.51
CA MET A 364 -10.81 -22.14 1.59
C MET A 364 -11.57 -21.72 0.32
N GLY A 365 -11.29 -20.54 -0.24
CA GLY A 365 -11.86 -20.12 -1.52
C GLY A 365 -11.54 -21.08 -2.66
N LEU A 366 -10.27 -21.47 -2.78
CA LEU A 366 -9.82 -22.47 -3.76
C LEU A 366 -10.46 -23.83 -3.54
N LEU A 367 -10.55 -24.28 -2.28
CA LEU A 367 -11.17 -25.54 -1.91
C LEU A 367 -12.66 -25.55 -2.29
N TYR A 368 -13.41 -24.53 -1.88
CA TYR A 368 -14.83 -24.40 -2.20
C TYR A 368 -15.09 -24.29 -3.71
N ARG A 369 -14.19 -23.65 -4.46
CA ARG A 369 -14.24 -23.68 -5.92
C ARG A 369 -14.12 -25.09 -6.48
N LYS A 370 -13.14 -25.85 -5.99
CA LYS A 370 -12.92 -27.25 -6.42
C LYS A 370 -14.08 -28.17 -6.05
N MET A 371 -14.79 -27.85 -4.97
CA MET A 371 -16.01 -28.56 -4.55
C MET A 371 -17.26 -28.08 -5.28
N GLY A 372 -17.15 -27.14 -6.23
CA GLY A 372 -18.28 -26.63 -7.00
C GLY A 372 -19.25 -25.73 -6.21
N LEU A 373 -18.81 -25.20 -5.06
CA LEU A 373 -19.59 -24.24 -4.26
C LEU A 373 -19.32 -22.80 -4.69
N LEU A 374 -18.15 -22.54 -5.27
CA LEU A 374 -17.70 -21.24 -5.77
C LEU A 374 -17.22 -21.34 -7.22
N SER A 375 -17.40 -20.31 -8.03
CA SER A 375 -17.02 -20.31 -9.45
C SER A 375 -15.54 -19.94 -9.71
N LYS A 376 -14.98 -19.00 -8.94
CA LYS A 376 -13.63 -18.42 -9.11
C LYS A 376 -12.64 -18.79 -7.98
N GLY A 377 -13.08 -18.81 -6.72
CA GLY A 377 -12.28 -19.14 -5.54
C GLY A 377 -11.29 -18.05 -5.07
N HIS A 378 -11.38 -16.83 -5.59
CA HIS A 378 -10.54 -15.70 -5.17
C HIS A 378 -11.00 -15.12 -3.83
N VAL A 379 -10.20 -14.24 -3.24
CA VAL A 379 -10.56 -13.52 -2.00
C VAL A 379 -10.62 -12.03 -2.30
N HIS A 380 -11.71 -11.38 -1.91
CA HIS A 380 -11.82 -9.94 -1.84
C HIS A 380 -11.78 -9.52 -0.36
N GLU A 381 -10.65 -8.95 0.06
CA GLU A 381 -10.43 -8.43 1.40
C GLU A 381 -10.96 -7.00 1.50
N VAL A 382 -11.76 -6.74 2.54
CA VAL A 382 -12.38 -5.45 2.82
C VAL A 382 -12.37 -5.18 4.32
N ASP A 383 -12.41 -3.91 4.70
CA ASP A 383 -12.64 -3.47 6.07
C ASP A 383 -13.93 -2.62 6.21
N ARG A 384 -14.13 -1.98 7.36
CA ARG A 384 -15.30 -1.11 7.59
C ARG A 384 -15.35 0.08 6.61
N VAL A 385 -14.21 0.66 6.26
CA VAL A 385 -14.11 1.85 5.40
C VAL A 385 -14.55 1.52 3.98
N ASP A 386 -14.25 0.30 3.52
CA ASP A 386 -14.63 -0.18 2.19
C ASP A 386 -16.14 -0.43 2.07
N LEU A 387 -16.78 -0.89 3.16
CA LEU A 387 -18.18 -1.31 3.15
C LEU A 387 -19.17 -0.19 3.49
N VAL A 388 -18.76 0.82 4.26
CA VAL A 388 -19.66 1.87 4.73
C VAL A 388 -19.67 3.07 3.77
N GLY A 389 -20.87 3.46 3.36
CA GLY A 389 -21.11 4.56 2.42
C GLY A 389 -20.98 5.94 3.06
N GLU A 390 -20.67 6.91 2.22
CA GLU A 390 -20.42 8.29 2.60
C GLU A 390 -21.72 9.07 2.92
N TYR A 391 -22.81 8.66 2.29
CA TYR A 391 -24.13 9.28 2.39
C TYR A 391 -25.22 8.22 2.58
N ILE A 392 -26.38 8.62 3.13
CA ILE A 392 -27.54 7.74 3.27
C ILE A 392 -27.92 7.17 1.90
N GLY A 393 -28.03 5.84 1.82
CA GLY A 393 -28.33 5.12 0.58
C GLY A 393 -27.11 4.74 -0.26
N GLN A 394 -25.88 5.08 0.14
CA GLN A 394 -24.65 4.65 -0.54
C GLN A 394 -23.99 3.41 0.08
N THR A 395 -24.26 3.14 1.37
CA THR A 395 -23.79 1.91 2.04
C THR A 395 -24.30 0.69 1.30
N ALA A 396 -25.60 0.65 0.96
CA ALA A 396 -26.16 -0.47 0.24
C ALA A 396 -25.49 -0.74 -1.13
N PRO A 397 -25.28 0.26 -2.01
CA PRO A 397 -24.45 0.11 -3.21
C PRO A 397 -23.03 -0.38 -2.95
N LYS A 398 -22.29 0.20 -1.99
CA LYS A 398 -20.90 -0.21 -1.69
C LYS A 398 -20.81 -1.66 -1.22
N VAL A 399 -21.67 -2.06 -0.30
CA VAL A 399 -21.73 -3.46 0.18
C VAL A 399 -22.08 -4.40 -0.97
N LYS A 400 -23.02 -4.01 -1.84
CA LYS A 400 -23.34 -4.79 -3.04
C LYS A 400 -22.15 -4.86 -3.99
N GLU A 401 -21.44 -3.77 -4.23
CA GLU A 401 -20.25 -3.77 -5.08
C GLU A 401 -19.15 -4.67 -4.51
N ALA A 402 -18.90 -4.62 -3.20
CA ALA A 402 -17.95 -5.51 -2.53
C ALA A 402 -18.39 -6.98 -2.63
N ILE A 403 -19.68 -7.26 -2.46
CA ILE A 403 -20.27 -8.59 -2.66
C ILE A 403 -20.08 -9.06 -4.12
N GLU A 404 -20.33 -8.20 -5.10
CA GLU A 404 -20.17 -8.53 -6.52
C GLU A 404 -18.69 -8.77 -6.86
N LYS A 405 -17.77 -7.96 -6.34
CA LYS A 405 -16.32 -8.19 -6.47
C LYS A 405 -15.90 -9.52 -5.83
N ALA A 406 -16.54 -9.91 -4.73
CA ALA A 406 -16.30 -11.19 -4.07
C ALA A 406 -17.08 -12.37 -4.70
N ARG A 407 -18.01 -12.12 -5.63
CA ARG A 407 -18.88 -13.15 -6.20
C ARG A 407 -18.06 -14.15 -7.00
N GLY A 408 -18.32 -15.43 -6.79
CA GLY A 408 -17.48 -16.52 -7.22
C GLY A 408 -16.36 -16.86 -6.25
N GLY A 409 -16.19 -16.14 -5.15
CA GLY A 409 -15.07 -16.25 -4.23
C GLY A 409 -15.45 -16.01 -2.78
N VAL A 410 -14.49 -15.49 -2.02
CA VAL A 410 -14.60 -15.21 -0.59
C VAL A 410 -14.65 -13.70 -0.37
N LEU A 411 -15.69 -13.21 0.33
CA LEU A 411 -15.69 -11.88 0.90
C LEU A 411 -15.07 -11.96 2.29
N PHE A 412 -13.83 -11.48 2.43
CA PHE A 412 -13.11 -11.48 3.69
C PHE A 412 -13.18 -10.11 4.36
N ILE A 413 -13.87 -10.02 5.50
CA ILE A 413 -14.05 -8.77 6.25
C ILE A 413 -13.13 -8.80 7.47
N ASP A 414 -12.02 -8.05 7.43
CA ASP A 414 -11.13 -7.93 8.57
C ASP A 414 -11.67 -6.93 9.61
N GLU A 415 -11.34 -7.17 10.87
CA GLU A 415 -11.87 -6.43 12.04
C GLU A 415 -13.39 -6.20 12.02
N ALA A 416 -14.16 -7.23 11.63
CA ALA A 416 -15.60 -7.14 11.41
C ALA A 416 -16.39 -6.65 12.61
N TYR A 417 -15.88 -6.81 13.84
CA TYR A 417 -16.47 -6.25 15.05
C TYR A 417 -16.64 -4.72 15.00
N ALA A 418 -15.86 -4.03 14.17
CA ALA A 418 -16.03 -2.61 13.93
C ALA A 418 -17.41 -2.28 13.35
N LEU A 419 -18.05 -3.20 12.60
CA LEU A 419 -19.37 -3.00 12.00
C LEU A 419 -20.52 -3.02 13.03
N ALA A 420 -20.35 -3.69 14.18
CA ALA A 420 -21.40 -3.88 15.19
C ALA A 420 -21.43 -2.82 16.30
N ARG A 421 -20.64 -1.75 16.22
CA ARG A 421 -20.66 -0.72 17.27
C ARG A 421 -21.97 0.07 17.26
N SER A 422 -22.48 0.33 18.48
CA SER A 422 -23.61 1.17 18.95
C SER A 422 -25.05 0.65 18.80
N THR A 423 -25.61 0.16 19.91
CA THR A 423 -27.06 -0.10 20.13
C THR A 423 -27.88 1.17 20.35
N ASP A 424 -27.22 2.32 20.53
CA ASP A 424 -27.85 3.61 20.89
C ASP A 424 -27.58 4.75 19.88
N ASP A 425 -27.15 4.43 18.65
CA ASP A 425 -27.02 5.42 17.57
C ASP A 425 -28.17 5.33 16.56
N THR A 426 -28.77 6.48 16.27
CA THR A 426 -29.88 6.67 15.33
C THR A 426 -29.45 6.62 13.85
N LYS A 427 -28.26 6.09 13.53
CA LYS A 427 -27.76 5.91 12.16
C LYS A 427 -27.34 4.47 11.93
N ASP A 428 -28.20 3.76 11.21
CA ASP A 428 -28.16 2.31 10.96
C ASP A 428 -27.05 1.84 10.00
N PHE A 429 -26.00 2.60 9.65
CA PHE A 429 -25.11 2.20 8.53
C PHE A 429 -24.37 0.87 8.75
N GLY A 430 -23.77 0.64 9.92
CA GLY A 430 -23.15 -0.66 10.24
C GLY A 430 -24.17 -1.79 10.32
N ARG A 431 -25.38 -1.47 10.79
CA ARG A 431 -26.52 -2.39 10.84
C ARG A 431 -27.05 -2.72 9.45
N GLU A 432 -27.06 -1.75 8.54
CA GLU A 432 -27.45 -1.86 7.14
C GLU A 432 -26.47 -2.78 6.40
N VAL A 433 -25.16 -2.64 6.64
CA VAL A 433 -24.15 -3.61 6.14
C VAL A 433 -24.48 -5.01 6.65
N ILE A 434 -24.71 -5.18 7.95
CA ILE A 434 -25.04 -6.48 8.57
C ILE A 434 -26.34 -7.05 7.98
N GLU A 435 -27.37 -6.24 7.79
CA GLU A 435 -28.67 -6.66 7.25
C GLU A 435 -28.56 -7.08 5.78
N ILE A 436 -27.76 -6.35 4.97
CA ILE A 436 -27.51 -6.72 3.58
C ILE A 436 -26.70 -8.01 3.51
N LEU A 437 -25.66 -8.16 4.33
CA LEU A 437 -24.87 -9.40 4.41
C LEU A 437 -25.75 -10.57 4.84
N VAL A 438 -26.57 -10.43 5.88
CA VAL A 438 -27.49 -11.48 6.34
C VAL A 438 -28.52 -11.82 5.26
N ARG A 439 -29.05 -10.83 4.53
CA ARG A 439 -29.97 -11.06 3.42
C ARG A 439 -29.28 -11.83 2.29
N GLU A 440 -28.06 -11.45 1.91
CA GLU A 440 -27.33 -12.11 0.84
C GLU A 440 -26.91 -13.54 1.21
N MET A 441 -26.48 -13.76 2.46
CA MET A 441 -26.19 -15.10 2.98
C MET A 441 -27.44 -16.00 3.08
N SER A 442 -28.65 -15.43 3.15
CA SER A 442 -29.89 -16.20 3.28
C SER A 442 -30.58 -16.45 1.93
N ASN A 443 -30.71 -15.41 1.12
CA ASN A 443 -31.58 -15.36 -0.06
C ASN A 443 -30.84 -14.83 -1.31
N GLY A 444 -29.51 -14.66 -1.25
CA GLY A 444 -28.71 -14.21 -2.39
C GLY A 444 -28.64 -15.25 -3.50
N GLN A 445 -28.01 -14.88 -4.62
CA GLN A 445 -27.89 -15.76 -5.80
C GLN A 445 -26.97 -16.99 -5.58
N GLY A 446 -26.41 -17.15 -4.38
CA GLY A 446 -25.37 -18.13 -4.08
C GLY A 446 -23.99 -17.69 -4.61
N ASP A 447 -23.06 -18.64 -4.72
CA ASP A 447 -21.70 -18.41 -5.26
C ASP A 447 -20.87 -17.38 -4.47
N LEU A 448 -20.98 -17.39 -3.14
CA LEU A 448 -20.28 -16.46 -2.25
C LEU A 448 -19.99 -17.10 -0.88
N ALA A 449 -18.76 -16.99 -0.40
CA ALA A 449 -18.39 -17.33 0.97
C ALA A 449 -17.99 -16.08 1.76
N VAL A 450 -18.80 -15.67 2.74
CA VAL A 450 -18.45 -14.59 3.67
C VAL A 450 -17.61 -15.12 4.83
N ILE A 451 -16.43 -14.53 5.05
CA ILE A 451 -15.56 -14.80 6.19
C ILE A 451 -15.34 -13.51 6.96
N VAL A 452 -15.64 -13.51 8.26
CA VAL A 452 -15.42 -12.35 9.15
C VAL A 452 -14.29 -12.63 10.12
N ALA A 453 -13.35 -11.70 10.27
CA ALA A 453 -12.18 -11.86 11.13
C ALA A 453 -12.11 -10.82 12.25
N GLY A 454 -11.52 -11.20 13.39
CA GLY A 454 -11.27 -10.28 14.48
C GLY A 454 -10.79 -10.93 15.78
N TYR A 455 -10.79 -10.13 16.85
CA TYR A 455 -10.35 -10.57 18.17
C TYR A 455 -11.44 -11.37 18.92
N PRO A 456 -11.08 -12.34 19.79
CA PRO A 456 -12.04 -13.26 20.39
C PRO A 456 -13.20 -12.62 21.16
N LYS A 457 -12.92 -11.59 21.97
CA LYS A 457 -13.94 -10.98 22.84
C LYS A 457 -14.90 -10.09 22.04
N GLU A 458 -14.35 -9.40 21.06
CA GLU A 458 -15.00 -8.43 20.19
C GLU A 458 -15.87 -9.14 19.14
N MET A 459 -15.40 -10.26 18.59
CA MET A 459 -16.18 -11.08 17.65
C MET A 459 -17.40 -11.73 18.33
N LYS A 460 -17.30 -12.06 19.61
CA LYS A 460 -18.48 -12.53 20.36
C LYS A 460 -19.56 -11.45 20.44
N GLN A 461 -19.18 -10.20 20.74
CA GLN A 461 -20.12 -9.08 20.76
C GLN A 461 -20.71 -8.80 19.37
N PHE A 462 -19.90 -8.92 18.32
CA PHE A 462 -20.35 -8.79 16.93
C PHE A 462 -21.41 -9.83 16.56
N LEU A 463 -21.19 -11.11 16.87
CA LEU A 463 -22.14 -12.18 16.56
C LEU A 463 -23.44 -12.08 17.38
N ASP A 464 -23.35 -11.59 18.61
CA ASP A 464 -24.52 -11.38 19.47
C ASP A 464 -25.29 -10.09 19.13
N SER A 465 -24.77 -9.21 18.25
CA SER A 465 -25.44 -7.95 17.87
C SER A 465 -26.65 -8.16 16.97
N ASN A 466 -26.67 -9.24 16.18
CA ASN A 466 -27.77 -9.59 15.29
C ASN A 466 -28.00 -11.12 15.28
N PRO A 467 -29.19 -11.61 15.68
CA PRO A 467 -29.51 -13.05 15.64
C PRO A 467 -29.30 -13.71 14.28
N GLY A 468 -29.43 -12.94 13.19
CA GLY A 468 -29.14 -13.36 11.83
C GLY A 468 -27.68 -13.79 11.67
N LEU A 469 -26.72 -13.00 12.15
CA LEU A 469 -25.30 -13.33 12.07
C LEU A 469 -25.00 -14.67 12.75
N LYS A 470 -25.47 -14.84 14.00
CA LYS A 470 -25.27 -16.06 14.78
C LYS A 470 -25.84 -17.33 14.12
N SER A 471 -26.91 -17.17 13.34
CA SER A 471 -27.54 -18.28 12.62
C SER A 471 -26.80 -18.68 11.33
N ARG A 472 -26.16 -17.72 10.64
CA ARG A 472 -25.47 -17.97 9.37
C ARG A 472 -24.00 -18.30 9.56
N PHE A 473 -23.35 -17.74 10.59
CA PHE A 473 -21.98 -18.07 10.97
C PHE A 473 -21.94 -19.24 11.94
N LYS A 474 -21.94 -20.47 11.41
CA LYS A 474 -21.90 -21.70 12.22
C LYS A 474 -20.48 -22.21 12.46
N PHE A 475 -19.52 -21.85 11.60
CA PHE A 475 -18.14 -22.30 11.71
C PHE A 475 -17.28 -21.21 12.33
N ASN A 476 -16.63 -21.54 13.45
CA ASN A 476 -15.70 -20.66 14.15
C ASN A 476 -14.32 -21.31 14.13
N PHE A 477 -13.37 -20.63 13.51
CA PHE A 477 -11.98 -21.04 13.38
C PHE A 477 -11.12 -20.21 14.33
N GLU A 478 -10.56 -20.85 15.35
CA GLU A 478 -9.68 -20.20 16.32
C GLU A 478 -8.21 -20.40 15.93
N PHE A 479 -7.57 -19.30 15.53
CA PHE A 479 -6.18 -19.22 15.12
C PHE A 479 -5.31 -18.90 16.33
N ALA A 480 -4.76 -19.94 16.93
CA ALA A 480 -3.74 -19.82 17.97
C ALA A 480 -2.46 -19.15 17.43
N ASP A 481 -1.67 -18.58 18.34
CA ASP A 481 -0.31 -18.15 18.01
C ASP A 481 0.53 -19.36 17.58
N TYR A 482 1.39 -19.16 16.58
CA TYR A 482 2.31 -20.20 16.12
C TYR A 482 3.34 -20.51 17.22
N LEU A 483 3.63 -21.80 17.39
CA LEU A 483 4.68 -22.26 18.29
C LEU A 483 6.06 -21.79 17.78
N PRO A 484 7.06 -21.64 18.66
CA PRO A 484 8.41 -21.25 18.26
C PRO A 484 8.99 -22.09 17.12
N GLN A 485 8.77 -23.41 17.15
CA GLN A 485 9.23 -24.33 16.11
C GLN A 485 8.54 -24.07 14.75
N GLU A 486 7.25 -23.70 14.78
CA GLU A 486 6.48 -23.34 13.59
C GLU A 486 6.94 -21.98 13.05
N LEU A 487 7.19 -21.00 13.91
CA LEU A 487 7.77 -19.71 13.53
C LEU A 487 9.17 -19.87 12.90
N SER A 488 10.01 -20.76 13.41
CA SER A 488 11.31 -21.08 12.80
C SER A 488 11.17 -21.72 11.42
N GLN A 489 10.19 -22.61 11.24
CA GLN A 489 9.87 -23.16 9.91
C GLN A 489 9.39 -22.05 8.95
N ILE A 490 8.56 -21.12 9.44
CA ILE A 490 8.11 -19.95 8.67
C ILE A 490 9.33 -19.09 8.29
N ALA A 491 10.30 -18.92 9.18
CA ALA A 491 11.52 -18.15 8.90
C ALA A 491 12.31 -18.75 7.72
N ARG A 492 12.47 -20.07 7.69
CA ARG A 492 13.11 -20.78 6.57
C ARG A 492 12.33 -20.63 5.26
N PHE A 493 11.00 -20.70 5.32
CA PHE A 493 10.15 -20.47 4.16
C PHE A 493 10.30 -19.05 3.60
N VAL A 494 10.29 -18.04 4.47
CA VAL A 494 10.49 -16.63 4.10
C VAL A 494 11.89 -16.40 3.52
N CYS A 495 12.93 -17.03 4.06
CA CYS A 495 14.29 -16.97 3.50
C CYS A 495 14.32 -17.47 2.04
N LYS A 496 13.70 -18.63 1.77
CA LYS A 496 13.59 -19.19 0.42
C LYS A 496 12.86 -18.26 -0.54
N GLN A 497 11.72 -17.68 -0.12
CA GLN A 497 10.98 -16.70 -0.93
C GLN A 497 11.80 -15.44 -1.23
N LYS A 498 12.51 -14.92 -0.22
CA LYS A 498 13.32 -13.69 -0.35
C LYS A 498 14.68 -13.92 -1.01
N GLY A 499 15.00 -15.16 -1.41
CA GLY A 499 16.24 -15.52 -2.08
C GLY A 499 17.48 -15.44 -1.18
N VAL A 500 17.33 -15.67 0.13
CA VAL A 500 18.41 -15.65 1.12
C VAL A 500 18.51 -16.99 1.85
N LYS A 501 19.69 -17.27 2.43
CA LYS A 501 19.97 -18.46 3.25
C LYS A 501 20.58 -18.04 4.57
N LEU A 502 20.26 -18.73 5.66
CA LEU A 502 20.89 -18.52 6.96
C LEU A 502 22.06 -19.48 7.08
N ASN A 503 23.22 -19.00 7.54
CA ASN A 503 24.26 -19.90 8.03
C ASN A 503 23.88 -20.46 9.42
N GLU A 504 24.59 -21.49 9.90
CA GLU A 504 24.22 -22.19 11.14
C GLU A 504 24.14 -21.27 12.38
N GLU A 505 25.01 -20.27 12.47
CA GLU A 505 25.03 -19.32 13.59
C GLU A 505 23.87 -18.31 13.50
N ALA A 506 23.57 -17.81 12.30
CA ALA A 506 22.43 -16.93 12.05
C ALA A 506 21.12 -17.65 12.34
N GLU A 507 21.00 -18.92 11.96
CA GLU A 507 19.81 -19.73 12.21
C GLU A 507 19.57 -19.93 13.71
N LYS A 508 20.60 -20.29 14.49
CA LYS A 508 20.50 -20.37 15.95
C LYS A 508 20.06 -19.03 16.56
N LYS A 509 20.58 -17.92 16.06
CA LYS A 509 20.20 -16.59 16.54
C LYS A 509 18.75 -16.26 16.22
N VAL A 510 18.26 -16.59 15.02
CA VAL A 510 16.86 -16.44 14.64
C VAL A 510 15.95 -17.24 15.59
N ASP A 511 16.32 -18.49 15.90
CA ASP A 511 15.56 -19.34 16.82
C ASP A 511 15.51 -18.76 18.25
N GLU A 512 16.63 -18.26 18.78
CA GLU A 512 16.67 -17.57 20.07
C GLU A 512 15.73 -16.35 20.10
N LEU A 513 15.79 -15.52 19.06
CA LEU A 513 14.98 -14.33 18.90
C LEU A 513 13.48 -14.66 18.85
N ILE A 514 13.11 -15.74 18.16
CA ILE A 514 11.74 -16.26 18.10
C ILE A 514 11.27 -16.74 19.48
N ILE A 515 12.08 -17.51 20.19
CA ILE A 515 11.73 -18.03 21.53
C ILE A 515 11.52 -16.87 22.51
N ASP A 516 12.41 -15.88 22.50
CA ASP A 516 12.32 -14.72 23.38
C ASP A 516 11.08 -13.86 23.09
N ALA A 517 10.78 -13.64 21.81
CA ALA A 517 9.57 -12.92 21.40
C ALA A 517 8.30 -13.68 21.82
N TYR A 518 8.26 -15.01 21.62
CA TYR A 518 7.12 -15.84 22.01
C TYR A 518 6.90 -15.87 23.53
N ARG A 519 7.97 -15.83 24.34
CA ARG A 519 7.86 -15.79 25.82
C ARG A 519 7.30 -14.46 26.34
N LYS A 520 7.59 -13.35 25.65
CA LYS A 520 7.16 -11.99 26.02
C LYS A 520 5.85 -11.57 25.34
N ARG A 521 5.24 -12.47 24.57
CA ARG A 521 4.09 -12.15 23.72
C ARG A 521 2.87 -11.72 24.53
N ASP A 522 2.08 -10.85 23.94
CA ASP A 522 0.77 -10.44 24.44
C ASP A 522 -0.32 -10.69 23.38
N ARG A 523 -1.49 -10.09 23.56
CA ARG A 523 -2.64 -10.24 22.64
C ARG A 523 -2.45 -9.53 21.28
N THR A 524 -1.31 -8.87 21.07
CA THR A 524 -0.96 -8.15 19.83
C THR A 524 0.20 -8.79 19.08
N PHE A 525 0.65 -9.97 19.52
CA PHE A 525 1.79 -10.65 18.93
C PHE A 525 1.61 -10.92 17.43
N GLY A 526 2.58 -10.45 16.64
CA GLY A 526 2.49 -10.42 15.17
C GLY A 526 2.77 -11.74 14.45
N ASN A 527 3.15 -12.81 15.15
CA ASN A 527 3.29 -14.16 14.57
C ASN A 527 4.13 -14.19 13.26
N ALA A 528 3.57 -14.64 12.13
CA ALA A 528 4.29 -14.67 10.86
C ALA A 528 4.70 -13.27 10.36
N ARG A 529 4.00 -12.19 10.75
CA ARG A 529 4.42 -10.82 10.45
C ARG A 529 5.73 -10.48 11.17
N PHE A 530 5.87 -10.91 12.43
CA PHE A 530 7.11 -10.75 13.19
C PHE A 530 8.29 -11.48 12.53
N VAL A 531 8.09 -12.73 12.07
CA VAL A 531 9.13 -13.50 11.39
C VAL A 531 9.52 -12.87 10.04
N ASN A 532 8.54 -12.38 9.28
CA ASN A 532 8.80 -11.69 8.02
C ASN A 532 9.65 -10.44 8.22
N ASP A 533 9.34 -9.63 9.24
CA ASP A 533 10.09 -8.44 9.62
C ASP A 533 11.53 -8.78 10.05
N LEU A 534 11.69 -9.82 10.88
CA LEU A 534 13.00 -10.32 11.31
C LEU A 534 13.89 -10.69 10.12
N ILE A 535 13.40 -11.51 9.18
CA ILE A 535 14.18 -11.92 7.99
C ILE A 535 14.40 -10.74 7.03
N GLU A 536 13.46 -9.80 6.94
CA GLU A 536 13.63 -8.59 6.13
C GLU A 536 14.77 -7.71 6.63
N LYS A 537 14.80 -7.44 7.93
CA LYS A 537 15.88 -6.69 8.58
C LYS A 537 17.22 -7.39 8.39
N GLY A 538 17.25 -8.72 8.47
CA GLY A 538 18.43 -9.51 8.14
C GLY A 538 18.91 -9.26 6.71
N LYS A 539 18.01 -9.36 5.72
CA LYS A 539 18.32 -9.11 4.31
C LYS A 539 18.81 -7.68 4.05
N ILE A 540 18.24 -6.69 4.73
CA ILE A 540 18.73 -5.30 4.67
C ILE A 540 20.17 -5.21 5.19
N ASN A 541 20.45 -5.82 6.35
CA ASN A 541 21.80 -5.85 6.92
C ASN A 541 22.81 -6.57 6.02
N LEU A 542 22.41 -7.66 5.36
CA LEU A 542 23.20 -8.33 4.32
C LEU A 542 23.53 -7.37 3.18
N GLY A 543 22.54 -6.65 2.65
CA GLY A 543 22.74 -5.64 1.61
C GLY A 543 23.75 -4.56 2.02
N LEU A 544 23.60 -4.02 3.24
CA LEU A 544 24.53 -3.03 3.78
C LEU A 544 25.96 -3.58 3.95
N ARG A 545 26.10 -4.85 4.36
CA ARG A 545 27.39 -5.52 4.47
C ARG A 545 28.03 -5.74 3.10
N VAL A 546 27.26 -6.23 2.13
CA VAL A 546 27.70 -6.46 0.75
C VAL A 546 28.22 -5.17 0.12
N MET A 547 27.49 -4.06 0.29
CA MET A 547 27.83 -2.75 -0.27
C MET A 547 29.04 -2.07 0.39
N ARG A 548 29.52 -2.56 1.54
CA ARG A 548 30.75 -2.06 2.18
C ARG A 548 32.03 -2.64 1.57
N ASN A 549 31.94 -3.66 0.71
CA ASN A 549 33.10 -4.14 -0.04
C ASN A 549 33.51 -3.13 -1.10
N GLU A 550 34.82 -3.04 -1.38
CA GLU A 550 35.38 -2.10 -2.37
C GLU A 550 34.84 -2.33 -3.79
N ASP A 551 34.56 -3.59 -4.15
CA ASP A 551 33.90 -3.94 -5.41
C ASP A 551 32.82 -5.03 -5.21
N PRO A 552 31.58 -4.65 -4.89
CA PRO A 552 30.49 -5.59 -4.64
C PRO A 552 30.12 -6.46 -5.85
N ARG A 553 30.53 -6.08 -7.06
CA ARG A 553 30.20 -6.79 -8.31
C ARG A 553 31.00 -8.09 -8.49
N LEU A 554 32.10 -8.24 -7.76
CA LEU A 554 32.96 -9.42 -7.81
C LEU A 554 32.53 -10.52 -6.82
N LEU A 555 31.56 -10.22 -5.95
CA LEU A 555 31.07 -11.19 -4.95
C LEU A 555 30.31 -12.34 -5.62
N SER A 556 30.52 -13.55 -5.12
CA SER A 556 29.81 -14.73 -5.59
C SER A 556 28.32 -14.65 -5.27
N ARG A 557 27.50 -15.39 -6.03
CA ARG A 557 26.07 -15.54 -5.72
C ARG A 557 25.82 -15.98 -4.28
N GLU A 558 26.66 -16.86 -3.76
CA GLU A 558 26.58 -17.38 -2.39
C GLU A 558 26.74 -16.26 -1.35
N ASN A 559 27.68 -15.33 -1.56
CA ASN A 559 27.88 -14.18 -0.67
C ASN A 559 26.72 -13.17 -0.73
N LEU A 560 26.00 -13.12 -1.85
CA LEU A 560 24.85 -12.23 -2.04
C LEU A 560 23.54 -12.81 -1.48
N GLU A 561 23.49 -14.12 -1.20
CA GLU A 561 22.32 -14.79 -0.61
C GLU A 561 22.52 -15.19 0.86
N MET A 562 23.75 -15.31 1.37
CA MET A 562 24.03 -15.81 2.71
C MET A 562 23.94 -14.74 3.82
N LEU A 563 22.99 -14.92 4.75
CA LEU A 563 22.89 -14.21 6.01
C LEU A 563 23.81 -14.83 7.06
N GLU A 564 24.66 -14.03 7.67
CA GLU A 564 25.52 -14.47 8.78
C GLU A 564 25.03 -13.92 10.13
N LEU A 565 25.62 -14.44 11.22
CA LEU A 565 25.31 -14.01 12.58
C LEU A 565 25.35 -12.48 12.73
N ALA A 566 26.30 -11.79 12.10
CA ALA A 566 26.43 -10.33 12.19
C ALA A 566 25.23 -9.57 11.61
N ASP A 567 24.49 -10.17 10.66
CA ASP A 567 23.33 -9.57 10.03
C ASP A 567 22.07 -9.74 10.90
N ILE A 568 22.03 -10.79 11.72
CA ILE A 568 20.91 -11.12 12.61
C ILE A 568 21.12 -10.58 14.03
N ALA A 569 22.33 -10.67 14.56
CA ALA A 569 22.65 -10.28 15.95
C ALA A 569 22.46 -8.79 16.21
N LYS A 570 22.50 -7.96 15.16
CA LYS A 570 22.24 -6.51 15.22
C LYS A 570 20.77 -6.17 15.02
N ILE A 571 19.92 -7.15 14.73
CA ILE A 571 18.50 -6.92 14.57
C ILE A 571 17.92 -6.67 15.96
N ASP A 572 17.64 -5.40 16.22
CA ASP A 572 16.75 -5.05 17.31
C ASP A 572 15.33 -5.47 16.88
N LEU A 573 14.78 -6.46 17.58
CA LEU A 573 13.41 -6.93 17.39
C LEU A 573 12.38 -5.89 17.83
N LYS A 574 12.82 -4.91 18.60
CA LYS A 574 12.03 -3.70 18.80
C LYS A 574 12.10 -2.94 17.48
N ASN A 575 10.97 -2.54 16.93
CA ASN A 575 10.91 -1.59 15.81
C ASN A 575 11.49 -0.25 16.25
N LEU A 576 12.81 -0.21 16.32
CA LEU A 576 13.61 0.96 16.31
C LEU A 576 14.39 0.81 15.01
N ARG A 577 13.94 1.52 13.96
CA ARG A 577 14.96 2.22 13.17
C ARG A 577 15.86 2.88 14.23
N PRO A 578 17.20 2.74 14.18
CA PRO A 578 18.05 3.52 15.05
C PRO A 578 17.72 4.98 14.73
N LEU A 579 16.81 5.55 15.50
CA LEU A 579 16.60 6.97 15.55
C LEU A 579 17.99 7.52 15.89
N PRO A 580 18.41 8.60 15.24
CA PRO A 580 19.72 9.19 15.54
C PRO A 580 19.86 9.25 17.05
N ASN A 581 20.99 8.79 17.58
CA ASN A 581 21.30 8.94 19.00
C ASN A 581 21.54 10.43 19.24
N ILE A 582 20.46 11.21 19.27
CA ILE A 582 20.49 12.65 19.45
C ILE A 582 20.97 12.85 20.89
N PRO A 583 22.16 13.42 21.12
CA PRO A 583 22.64 13.67 22.47
C PRO A 583 21.66 14.55 23.24
N ILE A 584 21.67 14.45 24.57
CA ILE A 584 20.85 15.34 25.40
C ILE A 584 21.41 16.76 25.23
N ASP A 585 20.55 17.69 24.81
CA ASP A 585 20.85 19.12 24.80
C ASP A 585 20.58 19.68 26.20
N GLU A 586 21.64 19.75 27.01
CA GLU A 586 21.54 20.20 28.40
C GLU A 586 21.14 21.68 28.54
N VAL A 587 21.48 22.49 27.55
CA VAL A 587 21.13 23.93 27.55
C VAL A 587 19.64 24.06 27.30
N LEU A 588 19.13 23.46 26.22
CA LEU A 588 17.71 23.49 25.89
C LEU A 588 16.85 22.83 26.98
N LEU A 589 17.35 21.74 27.58
CA LEU A 589 16.63 21.05 28.66
C LEU A 589 16.48 21.97 29.86
N ARG A 590 17.55 22.63 30.30
CA ARG A 590 17.51 23.57 31.42
C ARG A 590 16.59 24.74 31.13
N GLU A 591 16.69 25.36 29.95
CA GLU A 591 15.83 26.48 29.56
C GLU A 591 14.35 26.09 29.55
N SER A 592 14.02 24.92 28.98
CA SER A 592 12.64 24.45 28.88
C SER A 592 12.05 24.06 30.24
N VAL A 593 12.87 23.48 31.13
CA VAL A 593 12.47 23.16 32.51
C VAL A 593 12.30 24.43 33.35
N ASP A 594 13.17 25.43 33.17
CA ASP A 594 13.04 26.73 33.83
C ASP A 594 11.78 27.48 33.34
N GLU A 595 11.47 27.40 32.04
CA GLU A 595 10.21 27.91 31.46
C GLU A 595 8.99 27.26 32.13
N LEU A 596 9.00 25.94 32.33
CA LEU A 596 7.94 25.22 33.06
C LEU A 596 7.83 25.66 34.53
N ASN A 597 8.97 25.79 35.22
CA ASN A 597 8.99 26.15 36.63
C ASN A 597 8.47 27.58 36.90
N ARG A 598 8.66 28.51 35.95
CA ARG A 598 8.14 29.88 36.03
C ARG A 598 6.63 29.98 35.88
N MET A 599 5.96 28.97 35.32
CA MET A 599 4.50 28.96 35.24
C MET A 599 3.91 28.96 36.66
N ILE A 600 2.86 29.75 36.89
CA ILE A 600 2.16 29.80 38.18
C ILE A 600 1.42 28.48 38.42
N GLY A 601 1.48 27.92 39.63
CA GLY A 601 0.77 26.70 40.02
C GLY A 601 1.23 25.40 39.34
N MET A 602 0.31 24.44 39.18
CA MET A 602 0.52 23.14 38.49
C MET A 602 1.61 22.23 39.09
N ASP A 603 1.81 22.28 40.41
CA ASP A 603 2.92 21.57 41.09
C ASP A 603 2.95 20.06 40.85
N LYS A 604 1.77 19.42 40.78
CA LYS A 604 1.65 17.99 40.44
C LYS A 604 2.18 17.68 39.04
N ILE A 605 1.88 18.53 38.06
CA ILE A 605 2.33 18.36 36.67
C ILE A 605 3.83 18.60 36.59
N LYS A 606 4.33 19.66 37.24
CA LYS A 606 5.77 19.94 37.33
C LYS A 606 6.51 18.74 37.91
N ALA A 607 6.03 18.18 39.02
CA ALA A 607 6.61 17.00 39.65
C ALA A 607 6.66 15.78 38.70
N GLN A 608 5.56 15.49 38.00
CA GLN A 608 5.50 14.38 37.03
C GLN A 608 6.47 14.57 35.84
N ILE A 609 6.61 15.80 35.33
CA ILE A 609 7.55 16.09 34.25
C ILE A 609 9.00 15.97 34.76
N HIS A 610 9.30 16.46 35.96
CA HIS A 610 10.62 16.30 36.59
C HIS A 610 11.01 14.85 36.87
N GLU A 611 10.05 14.02 37.28
CA GLU A 611 10.24 12.58 37.44
C GLU A 611 10.56 11.92 36.10
N MET A 612 9.79 12.23 35.06
CA MET A 612 10.03 11.74 33.70
C MET A 612 11.40 12.15 33.18
N VAL A 613 11.82 13.41 33.35
CA VAL A 613 13.16 13.88 32.94
C VAL A 613 14.26 13.06 33.61
N ARG A 614 14.16 12.82 34.93
CA ARG A 614 15.12 12.01 35.69
C ARG A 614 15.17 10.57 35.19
N LEU A 615 14.00 10.01 34.91
CA LEU A 615 13.87 8.62 34.52
C LEU A 615 14.36 8.38 33.08
N VAL A 616 14.07 9.30 32.15
CA VAL A 616 14.63 9.28 30.79
C VAL A 616 16.16 9.42 30.80
N ARG A 617 16.71 10.33 31.62
CA ARG A 617 18.17 10.46 31.81
C ARG A 617 18.79 9.15 32.31
N PHE A 618 18.24 8.56 33.36
CA PHE A 618 18.71 7.29 33.90
C PHE A 618 18.68 6.16 32.86
N TYR A 619 17.61 6.08 32.05
CA TYR A 619 17.51 5.07 30.99
C TYR A 619 18.58 5.29 29.91
N ARG A 620 18.84 6.54 29.52
CA ARG A 620 19.94 6.87 28.59
C ARG A 620 21.32 6.53 29.14
N GLU A 621 21.60 6.90 30.39
CA GLU A 621 22.87 6.61 31.06
C GLU A 621 23.12 5.11 31.21
N THR A 622 22.06 4.32 31.44
CA THR A 622 22.15 2.86 31.59
C THR A 622 22.07 2.11 30.25
N GLY A 623 22.05 2.80 29.11
CA GLY A 623 21.94 2.21 27.78
C GLY A 623 20.61 1.49 27.55
N LYS A 624 19.59 1.77 28.38
CA LYS A 624 18.23 1.25 28.22
C LYS A 624 17.48 2.08 27.21
N ASP A 625 16.69 1.36 26.42
CA ASP A 625 15.84 1.95 25.41
C ASP A 625 14.67 2.72 26.05
N VAL A 626 14.73 4.04 25.93
CA VAL A 626 13.75 4.99 26.47
C VAL A 626 12.42 4.89 25.73
N LEU A 627 12.43 4.81 24.40
CA LEU A 627 11.23 4.97 23.56
C LEU A 627 10.30 3.76 23.61
N ASN A 628 10.82 2.57 23.91
CA ASN A 628 9.99 1.38 24.15
C ASN A 628 9.64 1.15 25.61
N SER A 629 10.29 1.85 26.53
CA SER A 629 10.00 1.75 27.97
C SER A 629 8.95 2.76 28.42
N PHE A 630 8.73 3.83 27.66
CA PHE A 630 7.68 4.81 27.90
C PHE A 630 6.69 4.84 26.75
N PHE A 631 5.43 4.85 27.09
CA PHE A 631 4.38 5.30 26.21
C PHE A 631 4.41 6.84 26.23
N LEU A 632 4.64 7.45 25.08
CA LEU A 632 4.98 8.87 24.96
C LEU A 632 3.80 9.72 24.49
N HIS A 633 2.72 9.07 24.04
CA HIS A 633 1.45 9.73 23.76
C HIS A 633 0.82 10.17 25.08
N THR A 634 0.36 11.42 25.15
CA THR A 634 -0.02 12.05 26.41
C THR A 634 -1.44 12.62 26.32
N VAL A 635 -2.26 12.39 27.35
CA VAL A 635 -3.59 12.97 27.52
C VAL A 635 -3.50 14.16 28.47
N LEU A 636 -3.94 15.33 28.03
CA LEU A 636 -4.00 16.55 28.84
C LEU A 636 -5.46 16.85 29.19
N ILE A 637 -5.86 16.57 30.44
CA ILE A 637 -7.23 16.78 30.91
C ILE A 637 -7.34 17.98 31.83
N GLY A 638 -8.38 18.80 31.66
CA GLY A 638 -8.72 19.87 32.61
C GLY A 638 -9.53 20.99 31.97
N ASN A 639 -9.97 21.94 32.80
CA ASN A 639 -10.83 23.04 32.38
C ASN A 639 -10.12 24.03 31.42
N PRO A 640 -10.85 24.89 30.69
CA PRO A 640 -10.25 25.85 29.76
C PRO A 640 -9.39 26.85 30.50
N GLY A 641 -8.32 27.34 29.86
CA GLY A 641 -7.45 28.35 30.47
C GLY A 641 -6.58 27.85 31.63
N THR A 642 -6.44 26.53 31.83
CA THR A 642 -5.51 25.95 32.82
C THR A 642 -4.07 25.81 32.31
N GLY A 643 -3.81 26.04 31.01
CA GLY A 643 -2.45 26.05 30.45
C GLY A 643 -2.05 24.80 29.64
N LYS A 644 -2.99 23.93 29.28
CA LYS A 644 -2.75 22.68 28.52
C LYS A 644 -1.86 22.86 27.28
N THR A 645 -2.22 23.77 26.37
CA THR A 645 -1.48 24.02 25.12
C THR A 645 -0.08 24.57 25.39
N THR A 646 0.06 25.46 26.40
CA THR A 646 1.36 26.01 26.80
C THR A 646 2.29 24.92 27.33
N VAL A 647 1.79 24.07 28.23
CA VAL A 647 2.56 22.95 28.77
C VAL A 647 2.88 21.91 27.69
N ALA A 648 1.98 21.65 26.73
CA ALA A 648 2.25 20.78 25.59
C ALA A 648 3.44 21.27 24.74
N ARG A 649 3.54 22.58 24.49
CA ARG A 649 4.68 23.18 23.78
C ARG A 649 5.98 23.03 24.56
N ILE A 650 5.97 23.31 25.86
CA ILE A 650 7.16 23.16 26.71
C ILE A 650 7.58 21.68 26.79
N LEU A 651 6.63 20.77 26.96
CA LEU A 651 6.90 19.33 26.99
C LEU A 651 7.51 18.84 25.67
N THR A 652 7.07 19.39 24.53
CA THR A 652 7.66 19.11 23.22
C THR A 652 9.13 19.56 23.15
N LYS A 653 9.46 20.75 23.68
CA LYS A 653 10.87 21.22 23.78
C LYS A 653 11.70 20.32 24.71
N ILE A 654 11.13 19.90 25.84
CA ILE A 654 11.79 18.96 26.76
C ILE A 654 12.08 17.62 26.07
N TYR A 655 11.13 17.07 25.31
CA TYR A 655 11.32 15.83 24.56
C TYR A 655 12.38 15.94 23.47
N LYS A 656 12.47 17.09 22.78
CA LYS A 656 13.58 17.39 21.88
C LYS A 656 14.91 17.45 22.62
N ALA A 657 14.98 18.17 23.73
CA ALA A 657 16.19 18.32 24.52
C ALA A 657 16.70 17.00 25.09
N LEU A 658 15.78 16.09 25.46
CA LEU A 658 16.11 14.72 25.87
C LEU A 658 16.49 13.80 24.70
N GLY A 659 16.50 14.30 23.46
CA GLY A 659 16.82 13.54 22.25
C GLY A 659 15.78 12.47 21.91
N MET A 660 14.53 12.63 22.35
CA MET A 660 13.43 11.73 22.02
C MET A 660 12.66 12.15 20.76
N LEU A 661 12.82 13.40 20.32
CA LEU A 661 12.26 13.95 19.09
C LEU A 661 13.37 14.55 18.24
N GLU A 662 13.31 14.36 16.92
CA GLU A 662 14.31 14.86 15.97
C GLU A 662 14.25 16.38 15.79
N ARG A 663 13.05 16.93 15.61
CA ARG A 663 12.83 18.35 15.27
C ARG A 663 12.22 19.13 16.42
N GLY A 664 11.34 18.49 17.20
CA GLY A 664 10.68 19.09 18.37
C GLY A 664 9.76 20.25 18.04
N HIS A 665 9.15 20.24 16.86
CA HIS A 665 8.03 21.11 16.53
C HIS A 665 6.71 20.49 16.99
N MET A 666 5.69 21.32 17.14
CA MET A 666 4.34 20.88 17.50
C MET A 666 3.37 21.32 16.41
N VAL A 667 2.65 20.36 15.84
CA VAL A 667 1.57 20.59 14.87
C VAL A 667 0.27 20.59 15.65
N GLU A 668 -0.35 21.77 15.75
CA GLU A 668 -1.65 21.93 16.42
C GLU A 668 -2.79 21.71 15.43
N THR A 669 -3.76 20.90 15.82
CA THR A 669 -4.99 20.66 15.08
C THR A 669 -6.15 20.45 16.05
N ASP A 670 -7.37 20.58 15.54
CA ASP A 670 -8.59 20.18 16.22
C ASP A 670 -9.36 19.20 15.32
N ARG A 671 -10.63 18.95 15.63
CA ARG A 671 -11.51 18.16 14.76
C ARG A 671 -11.57 18.71 13.34
N GLN A 672 -11.66 20.02 13.12
CA GLN A 672 -11.78 20.59 11.77
C GLN A 672 -10.50 20.39 10.94
N GLY A 673 -9.34 20.36 11.60
CA GLY A 673 -8.06 20.10 10.94
C GLY A 673 -7.83 18.62 10.59
N LEU A 674 -8.46 17.67 11.28
CA LEU A 674 -8.34 16.23 11.00
C LEU A 674 -9.46 15.69 10.14
N VAL A 675 -10.68 16.17 10.36
CA VAL A 675 -11.89 15.70 9.70
C VAL A 675 -12.15 16.53 8.44
N ALA A 676 -12.40 15.86 7.31
CA ALA A 676 -12.85 16.53 6.09
C ALA A 676 -14.38 16.70 6.08
N GLY A 677 -14.88 17.65 5.28
CA GLY A 677 -16.33 17.85 5.12
C GLY A 677 -17.00 16.79 4.23
N PHE A 678 -16.18 15.97 3.56
CA PHE A 678 -16.56 14.89 2.65
C PHE A 678 -15.94 13.59 3.15
N VAL A 679 -16.63 12.48 2.96
CA VAL A 679 -16.25 11.17 3.52
C VAL A 679 -15.15 10.56 2.66
N GLY A 680 -14.31 9.67 3.22
CA GLY A 680 -13.16 9.08 2.53
C GLY A 680 -11.95 10.01 2.37
N GLN A 681 -12.11 11.32 2.61
CA GLN A 681 -11.00 12.29 2.64
C GLN A 681 -10.40 12.48 4.04
N THR A 682 -11.08 12.00 5.09
CA THR A 682 -10.63 12.20 6.47
C THR A 682 -9.36 11.39 6.77
N ALA A 683 -9.25 10.15 6.28
CA ALA A 683 -8.01 9.38 6.41
C ALA A 683 -6.81 10.06 5.71
N ILE A 684 -7.02 10.66 4.54
CA ILE A 684 -5.98 11.39 3.80
C ILE A 684 -5.54 12.62 4.61
N LYS A 685 -6.50 13.46 5.01
CA LYS A 685 -6.24 14.69 5.78
C LYS A 685 -5.59 14.42 7.14
N THR A 686 -6.01 13.35 7.81
CA THR A 686 -5.39 12.89 9.06
C THR A 686 -3.95 12.43 8.82
N ASN A 687 -3.68 11.69 7.74
CA ASN A 687 -2.32 11.29 7.38
C ASN A 687 -1.43 12.49 7.05
N GLU A 688 -1.91 13.48 6.30
CA GLU A 688 -1.15 14.70 6.01
C GLU A 688 -0.72 15.41 7.30
N LYS A 689 -1.63 15.54 8.28
CA LYS A 689 -1.30 16.12 9.59
C LYS A 689 -0.30 15.30 10.39
N ILE A 690 -0.35 13.97 10.27
CA ILE A 690 0.64 13.08 10.90
C ILE A 690 2.00 13.22 10.23
N GLU A 691 2.04 13.30 8.90
CA GLU A 691 3.28 13.52 8.13
C GLU A 691 3.93 14.86 8.48
N GLU A 692 3.13 15.94 8.63
CA GLU A 692 3.60 17.22 9.15
C GLU A 692 4.22 17.09 10.56
N ALA A 693 3.68 16.21 11.40
CA ALA A 693 4.12 16.01 12.79
C ALA A 693 5.35 15.09 12.94
N LEU A 694 5.83 14.44 11.87
CA LEU A 694 7.00 13.56 11.93
C LEU A 694 8.26 14.29 12.43
N GLY A 695 8.92 13.70 13.44
CA GLY A 695 10.03 14.29 14.18
C GLY A 695 9.60 15.25 15.30
N GLY A 696 8.29 15.41 15.52
CA GLY A 696 7.69 16.34 16.48
C GLY A 696 6.47 15.74 17.19
N VAL A 697 5.52 16.61 17.55
CA VAL A 697 4.29 16.25 18.26
C VAL A 697 3.06 16.69 17.47
N LEU A 698 2.10 15.79 17.29
CA LEU A 698 0.75 16.11 16.85
C LEU A 698 -0.11 16.43 18.08
N PHE A 699 -0.50 17.70 18.24
CA PHE A 699 -1.37 18.15 19.32
C PHE A 699 -2.81 18.31 18.82
N ILE A 700 -3.73 17.54 19.39
CA ILE A 700 -5.15 17.55 19.06
C ILE A 700 -5.91 18.21 20.20
N ASP A 701 -6.36 19.45 20.00
CA ASP A 701 -7.20 20.13 20.98
C ASP A 701 -8.66 19.67 20.88
N GLU A 702 -9.34 19.70 22.02
CA GLU A 702 -10.71 19.20 22.19
C GLU A 702 -10.93 17.82 21.53
N ALA A 703 -10.02 16.87 21.74
CA ALA A 703 -10.01 15.59 21.04
C ALA A 703 -11.29 14.77 21.23
N TYR A 704 -12.00 14.95 22.36
CA TYR A 704 -13.33 14.37 22.58
C TYR A 704 -14.35 14.77 21.51
N SER A 705 -14.13 15.89 20.81
CA SER A 705 -14.98 16.32 19.70
C SER A 705 -14.94 15.32 18.55
N LEU A 706 -13.85 14.55 18.37
CA LEU A 706 -13.77 13.46 17.40
C LEU A 706 -14.81 12.37 17.70
N THR A 707 -15.07 12.10 18.99
CA THR A 707 -16.08 11.14 19.46
C THR A 707 -17.44 11.80 19.77
N ALA A 708 -17.54 13.13 19.72
CA ALA A 708 -18.75 13.84 20.11
C ALA A 708 -19.82 13.66 19.03
N LYS A 709 -20.97 13.12 19.45
CA LYS A 709 -22.17 13.00 18.63
C LYS A 709 -22.78 14.38 18.39
N THR A 710 -22.23 15.15 17.45
CA THR A 710 -22.97 16.29 16.87
C THR A 710 -24.20 15.71 16.17
N GLY A 711 -25.41 16.11 16.58
CA GLY A 711 -26.70 15.55 16.16
C GLY A 711 -27.08 15.72 14.68
N GLY A 712 -26.19 15.34 13.77
CA GLY A 712 -26.34 15.34 12.32
C GLY A 712 -25.41 14.30 11.68
N ALA A 713 -25.39 14.21 10.35
CA ALA A 713 -24.65 13.21 9.55
C ALA A 713 -23.11 13.31 9.59
N HIS A 714 -22.52 13.78 10.69
CA HIS A 714 -21.09 14.07 10.81
C HIS A 714 -20.38 13.22 11.89
N GLY A 715 -21.04 12.23 12.50
CA GLY A 715 -20.43 11.35 13.51
C GLY A 715 -19.31 10.46 12.97
N ASP A 716 -19.53 9.80 11.82
CA ASP A 716 -18.64 8.75 11.30
C ASP A 716 -17.21 9.21 10.93
N PHE A 717 -17.02 10.49 10.59
CA PHE A 717 -15.70 11.00 10.18
C PHE A 717 -14.70 11.09 11.34
N GLY A 718 -15.19 11.32 12.55
CA GLY A 718 -14.32 11.37 13.71
C GLY A 718 -13.70 10.01 14.05
N ASP A 719 -14.47 8.93 13.87
CA ASP A 719 -13.99 7.57 14.08
C ASP A 719 -12.97 7.13 13.02
N GLU A 720 -13.16 7.53 11.76
CA GLU A 720 -12.20 7.32 10.67
C GLU A 720 -10.84 8.00 10.97
N ALA A 721 -10.87 9.24 11.47
CA ALA A 721 -9.67 9.95 11.91
C ALA A 721 -8.98 9.21 13.07
N ILE A 722 -9.74 8.71 14.05
CA ILE A 722 -9.21 7.95 15.19
C ILE A 722 -8.55 6.65 14.72
N GLN A 723 -9.18 5.89 13.82
CA GLN A 723 -8.61 4.65 13.30
C GLN A 723 -7.30 4.89 12.54
N THR A 724 -7.28 5.92 11.69
CA THR A 724 -6.08 6.33 10.96
C THR A 724 -4.96 6.72 11.91
N LEU A 725 -5.26 7.54 12.92
CA LEU A 725 -4.31 7.94 13.95
C LEU A 725 -3.74 6.74 14.71
N LEU A 726 -4.60 5.83 15.16
CA LEU A 726 -4.22 4.62 15.89
C LEU A 726 -3.30 3.70 15.09
N LYS A 727 -3.58 3.51 13.79
CA LYS A 727 -2.73 2.74 12.88
C LYS A 727 -1.34 3.37 12.75
N ARG A 728 -1.26 4.68 12.53
CA ARG A 728 0.01 5.39 12.39
C ARG A 728 0.82 5.48 13.68
N MET A 729 0.17 5.59 14.84
CA MET A 729 0.84 5.50 16.14
C MET A 729 1.57 4.15 16.32
N GLU A 730 1.02 3.07 15.74
CA GLU A 730 1.65 1.75 15.74
C GLU A 730 2.78 1.65 14.70
N ASP A 731 2.47 1.97 13.44
CA ASP A 731 3.38 1.82 12.31
C ASP A 731 4.63 2.73 12.41
N MET A 732 4.48 3.89 13.06
CA MET A 732 5.51 4.94 13.14
C MET A 732 5.89 5.27 14.59
N ARG A 733 5.89 4.25 15.46
CA ARG A 733 6.27 4.40 16.86
C ARG A 733 7.65 5.07 17.01
N GLY A 734 7.72 6.07 17.88
CA GLY A 734 8.95 6.82 18.15
C GLY A 734 9.34 7.85 17.07
N GLN A 735 8.61 7.93 15.95
CA GLN A 735 8.87 8.94 14.92
C GLN A 735 8.11 10.24 15.18
N PHE A 736 6.99 10.20 15.89
CA PHE A 736 6.24 11.35 16.35
C PHE A 736 5.47 10.98 17.63
N PHE A 737 5.09 11.96 18.44
CA PHE A 737 4.17 11.73 19.56
C PHE A 737 2.82 12.40 19.32
N VAL A 738 1.81 11.92 20.03
CA VAL A 738 0.44 12.45 19.94
C VAL A 738 0.02 12.94 21.30
N PHE A 739 -0.36 14.21 21.38
CA PHE A 739 -0.95 14.81 22.56
C PHE A 739 -2.41 15.11 22.29
N VAL A 740 -3.30 14.64 23.17
CA VAL A 740 -4.74 14.90 23.06
C VAL A 740 -5.18 15.73 24.27
N ALA A 741 -5.93 16.80 24.05
CA ALA A 741 -6.39 17.69 25.12
C ALA A 741 -7.92 17.78 25.18
N GLY A 742 -8.47 17.99 26.38
CA GLY A 742 -9.92 18.22 26.56
C GLY A 742 -10.39 18.30 28.01
N TYR A 743 -11.71 18.40 28.18
CA TYR A 743 -12.36 18.39 29.50
C TYR A 743 -12.29 17.00 30.13
N THR A 744 -12.19 16.94 31.46
CA THR A 744 -12.03 15.69 32.23
C THR A 744 -13.08 14.63 31.86
N ASP A 745 -14.37 14.93 32.01
CA ASP A 745 -15.46 13.98 31.77
C ASP A 745 -15.55 13.55 30.28
N ASN A 746 -15.33 14.49 29.37
CA ASN A 746 -15.40 14.25 27.94
C ASN A 746 -14.23 13.37 27.46
N MET A 747 -13.04 13.58 28.02
CA MET A 747 -11.85 12.80 27.66
C MET A 747 -11.91 11.38 28.21
N GLU A 748 -12.55 11.15 29.35
CA GLU A 748 -12.86 9.78 29.78
C GLU A 748 -13.75 9.05 28.76
N THR A 749 -14.75 9.75 28.22
CA THR A 749 -15.65 9.18 27.20
C THR A 749 -14.89 8.90 25.91
N PHE A 750 -14.02 9.83 25.49
CA PHE A 750 -13.14 9.66 24.33
C PHE A 750 -12.23 8.43 24.46
N LEU A 751 -11.55 8.26 25.58
CA LEU A 751 -10.65 7.12 25.81
C LEU A 751 -11.40 5.78 25.86
N LYS A 752 -12.65 5.78 26.34
CA LYS A 752 -13.53 4.60 26.37
C LYS A 752 -14.18 4.29 25.02
N ALA A 753 -14.20 5.23 24.08
CA ALA A 753 -14.82 5.05 22.76
C ALA A 753 -14.10 4.01 21.89
N ASN A 754 -12.78 3.88 22.06
CA ASN A 754 -11.99 2.87 21.37
C ASN A 754 -10.93 2.25 22.30
N PRO A 755 -10.92 0.92 22.50
CA PRO A 755 -9.91 0.24 23.32
C PRO A 755 -8.46 0.55 22.92
N GLY A 756 -8.20 0.79 21.63
CA GLY A 756 -6.89 1.15 21.11
C GLY A 756 -6.40 2.54 21.56
N LEU A 757 -7.30 3.45 21.95
CA LEU A 757 -6.92 4.71 22.58
C LEU A 757 -6.43 4.47 24.00
N ASN A 758 -7.17 3.68 24.79
CA ASN A 758 -6.84 3.41 26.19
C ASN A 758 -5.51 2.64 26.36
N SER A 759 -5.12 1.81 25.40
CA SER A 759 -3.84 1.08 25.45
C SER A 759 -2.64 1.93 25.01
N ARG A 760 -2.84 2.93 24.14
CA ARG A 760 -1.76 3.74 23.56
C ARG A 760 -1.57 5.09 24.26
N PHE A 761 -2.57 5.57 24.99
CA PHE A 761 -2.56 6.77 25.81
C PHE A 761 -2.64 6.42 27.30
N ASP A 762 -1.54 5.96 27.88
CA ASP A 762 -1.45 5.62 29.31
C ASP A 762 -1.11 6.84 30.20
N LYS A 763 -0.39 7.83 29.65
CA LYS A 763 0.10 8.99 30.38
C LYS A 763 -0.95 10.09 30.39
N MET A 764 -1.42 10.42 31.59
CA MET A 764 -2.46 11.43 31.79
C MET A 764 -1.96 12.56 32.69
N LEU A 765 -1.93 13.77 32.14
CA LEU A 765 -1.63 15.00 32.87
C LEU A 765 -2.93 15.71 33.23
N ARG A 766 -3.21 15.81 34.53
CA ARG A 766 -4.43 16.45 35.05
C ARG A 766 -4.14 17.89 35.47
N PHE A 767 -4.79 18.82 34.79
CA PHE A 767 -4.76 20.25 35.04
C PHE A 767 -5.93 20.62 35.96
N GLU A 768 -5.59 20.90 37.21
CA GLU A 768 -6.54 21.38 38.22
C GLU A 768 -6.83 22.87 37.99
N ASP A 769 -7.99 23.35 38.47
CA ASP A 769 -8.30 24.78 38.44
C ASP A 769 -7.30 25.54 39.33
N TYR A 770 -6.92 26.74 38.91
CA TYR A 770 -6.05 27.60 39.72
C TYR A 770 -6.78 28.04 40.99
N MET A 771 -6.07 28.01 42.10
CA MET A 771 -6.54 28.55 43.38
C MET A 771 -6.71 30.07 43.28
N PRO A 772 -7.55 30.70 44.12
CA PRO A 772 -7.75 32.14 44.11
C PRO A 772 -6.45 32.97 44.15
N ASP A 773 -5.48 32.57 44.97
CA ASP A 773 -4.19 33.25 45.05
C ASP A 773 -3.37 33.09 43.75
N GLU A 774 -3.47 31.95 43.07
CA GLU A 774 -2.83 31.72 41.77
C GLU A 774 -3.51 32.53 40.66
N LEU A 775 -4.85 32.62 40.67
CA LEU A 775 -5.61 33.47 39.76
C LEU A 775 -5.24 34.95 39.92
N LEU A 776 -5.04 35.40 41.17
CA LEU A 776 -4.58 36.76 41.46
C LEU A 776 -3.17 37.00 40.92
N GLN A 777 -2.23 36.07 41.13
CA GLN A 777 -0.88 36.17 40.57
C GLN A 777 -0.90 36.26 39.04
N ILE A 778 -1.78 35.48 38.38
CA ILE A 778 -1.98 35.56 36.92
C ILE A 778 -2.52 36.94 36.53
N ALA A 779 -3.47 37.49 37.29
CA ALA A 779 -4.04 38.81 37.04
C ALA A 779 -2.98 39.91 37.16
N MET A 780 -2.18 39.88 38.23
CA MET A 780 -1.08 40.83 38.44
C MET A 780 -0.05 40.76 37.32
N HIS A 781 0.30 39.55 36.87
CA HIS A 781 1.22 39.40 35.74
C HIS A 781 0.66 39.98 34.42
N MET A 782 -0.64 39.82 34.15
CA MET A 782 -1.28 40.40 32.97
C MET A 782 -1.40 41.93 33.05
N LEU A 783 -1.64 42.48 34.24
CA LEU A 783 -1.66 43.92 34.49
C LEU A 783 -0.27 44.53 34.28
N ASP A 784 0.77 43.90 34.83
CA ASP A 784 2.17 44.32 34.66
C ASP A 784 2.60 44.31 33.18
N GLN A 785 2.24 43.26 32.42
CA GLN A 785 2.46 43.22 30.96
C GLN A 785 1.73 44.32 30.20
N SER A 786 0.59 44.78 30.72
CA SER A 786 -0.19 45.88 30.15
C SER A 786 0.28 47.25 30.66
N GLY A 787 1.32 47.29 31.49
CA GLY A 787 1.85 48.50 32.11
C GLY A 787 0.95 49.11 33.18
N LEU A 788 0.01 48.33 33.75
CA LEU A 788 -0.91 48.77 34.78
C LEU A 788 -0.48 48.32 36.18
N ILE A 789 -0.63 49.20 37.16
CA ILE A 789 -0.38 48.94 38.57
C ILE A 789 -1.69 49.19 39.33
N PRO A 790 -2.30 48.17 39.95
CA PRO A 790 -3.48 48.36 40.79
C PRO A 790 -3.13 49.06 42.11
N THR A 791 -4.05 49.90 42.61
CA THR A 791 -3.94 50.39 44.00
C THR A 791 -4.16 49.24 44.99
N PRO A 792 -3.68 49.34 46.25
CA PRO A 792 -3.91 48.29 47.25
C PRO A 792 -5.38 47.92 47.44
N GLU A 793 -6.29 48.91 47.34
CA GLU A 793 -7.73 48.68 47.44
C GLU A 793 -8.29 47.96 46.21
N ALA A 794 -7.79 48.29 45.01
CA ALA A 794 -8.18 47.62 43.77
C ALA A 794 -7.67 46.18 43.72
N GLU A 795 -6.45 45.93 44.21
CA GLU A 795 -5.87 44.58 44.32
C GLU A 795 -6.68 43.69 45.28
N GLU A 796 -7.02 44.20 46.48
CA GLU A 796 -7.82 43.46 47.47
C GLU A 796 -9.25 43.17 46.95
N TYR A 797 -9.84 44.12 46.23
CA TYR A 797 -11.14 43.92 45.58
C TYR A 797 -11.05 42.86 44.49
N LEU A 798 -10.01 42.90 43.64
CA LEU A 798 -9.78 41.91 42.60
C LEU A 798 -9.56 40.51 43.18
N LYS A 799 -8.82 40.40 44.28
CA LYS A 799 -8.65 39.15 45.04
C LYS A 799 -9.99 38.59 45.52
N SER A 800 -10.81 39.44 46.14
CA SER A 800 -12.14 39.07 46.62
C SER A 800 -13.06 38.63 45.49
N TYR A 801 -13.00 39.32 44.35
CA TYR A 801 -13.78 38.99 43.16
C TYR A 801 -13.34 37.66 42.52
N LEU A 802 -12.04 37.41 42.41
CA LEU A 802 -11.53 36.13 41.90
C LEU A 802 -11.86 34.96 42.83
N ALA A 803 -11.80 35.17 44.16
CA ALA A 803 -12.26 34.18 45.14
C ALA A 803 -13.76 33.89 44.99
N PHE A 804 -14.58 34.93 44.81
CA PHE A 804 -16.02 34.78 44.56
C PHE A 804 -16.30 34.00 43.26
N LEU A 805 -15.59 34.30 42.16
CA LEU A 805 -15.71 33.57 40.91
C LEU A 805 -15.29 32.10 41.05
N TYR A 806 -14.25 31.83 41.84
CA TYR A 806 -13.80 30.48 42.15
C TYR A 806 -14.84 29.72 42.97
N ASP A 807 -15.47 30.33 43.96
CA ASP A 807 -16.52 29.68 44.77
C ASP A 807 -17.82 29.44 43.99
N CYS A 808 -18.11 30.29 43.00
CA CYS A 808 -19.26 30.15 42.11
C CYS A 808 -18.96 29.31 40.85
N ARG A 809 -17.77 28.70 40.76
CA ARG A 809 -17.32 28.02 39.54
C ARG A 809 -18.15 26.79 39.22
N ASP A 810 -18.32 26.53 37.93
CA ASP A 810 -18.89 25.29 37.42
C ASP A 810 -17.78 24.40 36.83
N LYS A 811 -18.19 23.28 36.22
CA LYS A 811 -17.27 22.34 35.57
C LYS A 811 -16.65 22.86 34.25
N TYR A 812 -16.95 24.09 33.84
CA TYR A 812 -16.42 24.73 32.62
C TYR A 812 -15.67 26.02 32.92
N PHE A 813 -15.24 26.21 34.17
CA PHE A 813 -14.57 27.43 34.63
C PHE A 813 -13.34 27.79 33.79
N GLY A 814 -13.31 29.01 33.26
CA GLY A 814 -12.31 29.46 32.29
C GLY A 814 -10.92 29.78 32.83
N ASN A 815 -10.67 29.71 34.15
CA ASN A 815 -9.36 29.91 34.75
C ASN A 815 -8.63 31.18 34.25
N ALA A 816 -7.41 31.08 33.71
CA ALA A 816 -6.66 32.23 33.18
C ALA A 816 -7.39 32.95 32.03
N ARG A 817 -8.31 32.27 31.31
CA ARG A 817 -9.19 32.92 30.33
C ARG A 817 -10.21 33.83 31.00
N THR A 818 -10.77 33.41 32.13
CA THR A 818 -11.64 34.25 32.96
C THR A 818 -10.86 35.45 33.49
N VAL A 819 -9.66 35.22 34.04
CA VAL A 819 -8.78 36.31 34.53
C VAL A 819 -8.48 37.31 33.41
N ARG A 820 -8.12 36.84 32.21
CA ARG A 820 -7.89 37.71 31.05
C ARG A 820 -9.12 38.56 30.72
N ASN A 821 -10.32 37.99 30.76
CA ASN A 821 -11.55 38.75 30.52
C ASN A 821 -11.76 39.83 31.59
N VAL A 822 -11.50 39.50 32.86
CA VAL A 822 -11.59 40.46 33.98
C VAL A 822 -10.58 41.60 33.81
N VAL A 823 -9.31 41.27 33.52
CA VAL A 823 -8.25 42.26 33.29
C VAL A 823 -8.57 43.14 32.08
N ASN A 824 -9.05 42.57 30.98
CA ASN A 824 -9.43 43.32 29.78
C ASN A 824 -10.61 44.27 30.03
N GLU A 825 -11.60 43.84 30.82
CA GLU A 825 -12.74 44.69 31.17
C GLU A 825 -12.31 45.80 32.16
N ALA A 826 -11.42 45.50 33.10
CA ALA A 826 -10.82 46.50 33.98
C ALA A 826 -9.99 47.54 33.20
N LEU A 827 -9.18 47.10 32.23
CA LEU A 827 -8.44 47.98 31.31
C LEU A 827 -9.39 48.86 30.49
N LYS A 828 -10.50 48.29 30.00
CA LYS A 828 -11.51 49.04 29.26
C LYS A 828 -12.17 50.10 30.14
N ASN A 829 -12.53 49.78 31.37
CA ASN A 829 -13.10 50.74 32.32
C ASN A 829 -12.12 51.87 32.65
N GLN A 830 -10.84 51.53 32.86
CA GLN A 830 -9.78 52.51 33.09
C GLN A 830 -9.59 53.46 31.89
N ASN A 831 -9.60 52.92 30.67
CA ASN A 831 -9.56 53.73 29.46
C ASN A 831 -10.79 54.63 29.33
N LEU A 832 -11.98 54.16 29.67
CA LEU A 832 -13.22 54.96 29.65
C LEU A 832 -13.18 56.08 30.70
N ARG A 833 -12.68 55.81 31.91
CA ARG A 833 -12.49 56.82 32.96
C ARG A 833 -11.50 57.89 32.51
N LEU A 834 -10.35 57.51 31.97
CA LEU A 834 -9.37 58.45 31.43
C LEU A 834 -9.91 59.24 30.22
N ALA A 835 -10.74 58.60 29.38
CA ALA A 835 -11.38 59.24 28.23
C ALA A 835 -12.43 60.30 28.62
N ALA A 836 -13.11 60.11 29.76
CA ALA A 836 -14.11 61.05 30.28
C ALA A 836 -13.49 62.34 30.86
N LEU A 837 -12.19 62.33 31.20
CA LEU A 837 -11.50 63.51 31.73
C LEU A 837 -11.19 64.54 30.62
N PRO A 838 -11.34 65.86 30.90
CA PRO A 838 -10.87 66.93 30.01
C PRO A 838 -9.36 66.80 29.69
N PRO A 839 -8.90 67.21 28.49
CA PRO A 839 -7.50 67.04 28.06
C PRO A 839 -6.45 67.65 29.02
N GLU A 840 -6.80 68.73 29.71
CA GLU A 840 -5.92 69.40 30.69
C GLU A 840 -5.79 68.63 32.00
N GLU A 841 -6.84 67.94 32.44
CA GLU A 841 -6.84 67.12 33.66
C GLU A 841 -6.20 65.75 33.40
N ARG A 842 -6.34 65.21 32.18
CA ARG A 842 -5.74 63.93 31.77
C ARG A 842 -4.21 63.92 31.86
N LYS A 843 -3.53 65.07 31.75
CA LYS A 843 -2.06 65.17 31.88
C LYS A 843 -1.56 65.00 33.32
N ASN A 844 -2.43 65.24 34.31
CA ASN A 844 -2.06 65.24 35.73
C ASN A 844 -2.45 63.94 36.46
N VAL A 845 -3.11 63.00 35.77
CA VAL A 845 -3.52 61.71 36.32
C VAL A 845 -2.55 60.63 35.83
N PRO A 846 -2.02 59.76 36.72
CA PRO A 846 -1.20 58.63 36.31
C PRO A 846 -2.00 57.71 35.40
N ASN A 847 -1.55 57.56 34.16
CA ASN A 847 -2.21 56.75 33.13
C ASN A 847 -1.98 55.23 33.30
N ASN A 848 -1.10 54.85 34.23
CA ASN A 848 -0.73 53.46 34.53
C ASN A 848 -1.43 52.92 35.79
N LEU A 849 -2.27 53.69 36.47
CA LEU A 849 -2.92 53.27 37.71
C LEU A 849 -4.32 52.69 37.44
N LEU A 850 -4.58 51.52 38.02
CA LEU A 850 -5.90 50.88 38.07
C LEU A 850 -6.49 51.09 39.47
N THR A 851 -7.61 51.80 39.52
CA THR A 851 -8.27 52.23 40.76
C THR A 851 -9.50 51.39 41.06
N LEU A 852 -10.05 51.50 42.28
CA LEU A 852 -11.28 50.78 42.66
C LEU A 852 -12.48 51.15 41.77
N GLU A 853 -12.56 52.40 41.30
CA GLU A 853 -13.60 52.87 40.38
C GLU A 853 -13.64 52.06 39.08
N ASP A 854 -12.46 51.60 38.61
CA ASP A 854 -12.33 50.80 37.39
C ASP A 854 -12.87 49.37 37.55
N LEU A 855 -13.12 48.93 38.79
CA LEU A 855 -13.59 47.59 39.14
C LEU A 855 -15.06 47.57 39.59
N GLU A 856 -15.75 48.71 39.69
CA GLU A 856 -17.13 48.81 40.20
C GLU A 856 -18.15 47.97 39.42
N THR A 857 -17.86 47.65 38.16
CA THR A 857 -18.70 46.78 37.33
C THR A 857 -18.71 45.32 37.79
N PHE A 858 -17.73 44.89 38.59
CA PHE A 858 -17.55 43.50 39.03
C PHE A 858 -18.29 43.20 40.34
N LYS A 859 -19.60 43.00 40.28
CA LYS A 859 -20.42 42.75 41.48
C LYS A 859 -20.17 41.37 42.10
N LEU A 860 -20.06 41.33 43.43
CA LEU A 860 -19.95 40.13 44.28
C LEU A 860 -21.31 39.49 44.59
N ASP A 861 -22.24 39.50 43.63
CA ASP A 861 -23.57 38.94 43.80
C ASP A 861 -23.94 38.00 42.65
N LYS A 862 -24.89 37.09 42.90
CA LYS A 862 -25.32 36.10 41.90
C LYS A 862 -26.34 36.64 40.89
N SER A 863 -26.74 37.93 40.99
CA SER A 863 -27.87 38.48 40.25
C SER A 863 -27.61 38.64 38.75
N THR A 864 -26.33 38.70 38.36
CA THR A 864 -25.85 38.86 36.99
C THR A 864 -25.56 37.55 36.24
N PHE A 865 -25.64 36.37 36.90
CA PHE A 865 -25.50 35.07 36.23
C PHE A 865 -26.81 34.69 35.51
N VAL A 866 -26.97 35.13 34.26
CA VAL A 866 -28.19 34.95 33.44
C VAL A 866 -28.51 33.48 33.08
N PHE A 867 -27.60 32.52 33.33
CA PHE A 867 -27.81 31.10 33.02
C PHE A 867 -27.47 30.17 34.18
N ASN A 868 -28.31 30.13 35.22
CA ASN A 868 -28.43 28.96 36.09
C ASN A 868 -29.78 28.29 35.82
N ARG A 869 -29.82 27.31 34.91
CA ARG A 869 -30.96 26.37 34.83
C ARG A 869 -30.99 25.61 36.15
N GLN A 870 -32.04 25.84 36.95
CA GLN A 870 -32.38 25.00 38.08
C GLN A 870 -32.47 23.55 37.61
N THR A 871 -31.59 22.68 38.11
CA THR A 871 -31.81 21.24 38.09
C THR A 871 -33.04 20.95 38.94
N ILE A 872 -34.12 20.50 38.29
CA ILE A 872 -35.31 19.97 38.95
C ILE A 872 -34.86 18.70 39.71
N GLY A 873 -34.62 18.86 41.00
CA GLY A 873 -34.34 17.74 41.90
C GLY A 873 -35.62 16.97 42.18
N PHE A 874 -35.71 15.72 41.72
CA PHE A 874 -36.63 14.76 42.32
C PHE A 874 -36.15 14.46 43.74
N LYS A 875 -36.89 14.95 44.74
CA LYS A 875 -36.81 14.43 46.11
C LYS A 875 -37.24 12.97 46.08
N ALA A 876 -36.31 12.06 46.33
CA ALA A 876 -36.65 10.73 46.79
C ALA A 876 -37.42 10.86 48.12
N ARG A 877 -38.66 10.41 48.15
CA ARG A 877 -39.38 10.14 49.41
C ARG A 877 -38.99 8.74 49.86
N SER A 878 -38.40 8.69 51.06
CA SER A 878 -38.27 7.57 52.02
C SER A 878 -37.84 6.22 51.50
#